data_AF-A0A2A2RXN5-F1
#
_entry.id   AF-A0A2A2RXN5-F1
#
_cell.length_a   1.000
_cell.length_b   1.000
_cell.length_c   1.000
_cell.angle_alpha   90.00
_cell.angle_beta   90.00
_cell.angle_gamma   90.00
#
_symmetry.space_group_name_H-M   'P 1'
#
loop_
_entity.id
_entity.type
_entity.pdbx_description
1 polymer ?
#
loop_
_entity_poly.entity_id
_entity_poly.type
_entity_poly.pdbx_seq_one_letter_code
_entity_poly.pdbx_strand_id
1 'polypeptide(L)'
;MRKGHRPELAPTGYLPARLESPRCCHRQLMARPNTMNALRLFPGLLLATALAFAATAATKPSRYADLVLADKPVAYWRLNDASATVQNSAPGAKAALLNGAVEGKVAIGQRAQPSEQFPEFEPDSTAAGFSGAGQFIRVKDPGANSPLDFGLGDSLTLEAWVNVNSLKDGQYVYVVGKGRTGNKGFEANNQNYALRLHGEGGAACVSFLFRDAERSGAAVPAASPGASPAKKSAKNSAPATGTVAGPAGGTPAPPPLPAAKSPKEDADKNWHRWTATDGFLPGSGWHHVAVTYTFGKGASVKGYLDGVPVKGKWDMGGQSDAAPVVDDDEVWIGSSMGAQAGSTFNGLINEVAIHRRVLDAKAIATRFNFVPPVVKLDLAKLPKGAVQVELFEGIGTAANWNFTVGAPVETYTEPAFGLVGVPQKYTDRGVRADRSNPFLLRASALVKLPPGEHRVLLRSLQGAKLHVDGRLAAQTKFISPGGGGHSKVAEAPGADYPPSLRFPLNGHKEEWFTVKSTGKEQHFVLEAIIGGKGLRPEVGELTVSVELPAQLASVGKGAAGNAFQLLAPTARVTHDDLAWESYSAQQLSRLATADAQRRRDANANENKYWAQRHEAVRKFLTTKPAPPIPAPTAPLPQTPDARPQTLAPGNTIDRFIAAKLAAAKVQPAPLTDDATFLRRLALDTVGVPPTPEQLRAFLADNSPNKRAAAIDRFLALPGWADNWVGYWQDVLAENPGILKPTLNNTGPFRWWIHESFADNKPLDRFATELIAMDGSVYHGGPAGFGLATQNDVPMADRAQIVSSAFLAMNLACARCHDAPYHDFKQKELFSMAAMLKRDAQDVPKSSSIPDNANITVGKRIQVTLKPGEKVQPEWLFASHGAAGSTDFARKPDDTREQLAAYITSPASDRFAQVIVNRAWKRWLGLGFIEPVDDWENKTASHPELLAWLAREFMVSGYDLKHLARLVFNSQAYQRVAGLHTPASDEPADRLFASPARRRLAAEQIVDSLFAVTGKPMTSELLTLDNDAKSAAKDFLNLGYAQRAWQFTGLSNDRDRPALSMPKTQAIIDVLAMFGWRETRQGPLSARDHSPNVLQPAVLANGDMGNGRIARLTDDCAVTDLCAENQPLPALVDAIFARVLSRPPTAAERAKFVSYLQAGYAERVVDCGPRKSRKDFDPTQLLSWTNHLNAKASEIKYTVEEKARLGDEPTPRLKQDWRERMEDVLWAMVNSPEFVFVP
;
A
#
# COMPACT_ATOMS: atom_id res chain seq x y z
N MET A 1 -14.28 40.85 -23.81
CA MET A 1 -14.43 42.04 -24.69
C MET A 1 -13.36 42.00 -25.78
N ARG A 2 -13.67 42.28 -27.06
CA ARG A 2 -12.71 42.44 -28.20
C ARG A 2 -11.82 41.20 -28.48
N LYS A 3 -11.16 40.99 -29.63
CA LYS A 3 -11.38 41.15 -31.09
C LYS A 3 -10.37 40.10 -31.65
N GLY A 4 -10.61 39.16 -32.57
CA GLY A 4 -11.51 39.14 -33.73
C GLY A 4 -10.71 39.40 -35.02
N HIS A 5 -10.24 38.35 -35.73
CA HIS A 5 -9.69 38.37 -37.11
C HIS A 5 -9.74 36.96 -37.76
N ARG A 6 -9.91 36.89 -39.09
CA ARG A 6 -9.59 35.75 -40.00
C ARG A 6 -8.29 36.07 -40.78
N PRO A 7 -7.63 35.15 -41.51
CA PRO A 7 -8.08 34.53 -42.79
C PRO A 7 -8.31 33.00 -42.64
N GLU A 8 -8.97 32.23 -43.52
CA GLU A 8 -9.29 32.28 -44.97
C GLU A 8 -8.24 31.60 -45.90
N LEU A 9 -8.72 30.88 -46.93
CA LEU A 9 -7.98 29.93 -47.79
C LEU A 9 -7.42 30.63 -49.07
N ALA A 10 -6.73 30.05 -50.06
CA ALA A 10 -6.61 28.66 -50.54
C ALA A 10 -5.23 28.36 -51.27
N PRO A 11 -5.13 27.74 -52.48
CA PRO A 11 -4.63 26.36 -52.56
C PRO A 11 -3.54 26.03 -53.62
N THR A 12 -2.83 24.91 -53.43
CA THR A 12 -2.20 24.06 -54.48
C THR A 12 -2.05 22.63 -53.91
N GLY A 13 -1.93 21.53 -54.67
CA GLY A 13 -1.97 21.34 -56.12
C GLY A 13 -1.04 20.19 -56.57
N TYR A 14 -1.49 19.33 -57.50
CA TYR A 14 -0.75 18.25 -58.21
C TYR A 14 -0.58 16.84 -57.56
N LEU A 15 -1.42 15.91 -58.06
CA LEU A 15 -1.06 14.55 -58.54
C LEU A 15 -0.94 14.63 -60.10
N PRO A 16 -0.69 13.56 -60.92
CA PRO A 16 -0.53 12.11 -60.63
C PRO A 16 0.64 11.40 -61.40
N ALA A 17 0.85 10.08 -61.15
CA ALA A 17 1.34 9.00 -62.05
C ALA A 17 1.80 7.79 -61.19
N ARG A 18 1.58 6.47 -61.41
CA ARG A 18 1.30 5.55 -62.56
C ARG A 18 2.47 5.36 -63.55
N LEU A 19 2.94 4.16 -63.91
CA LEU A 19 2.61 2.75 -63.51
C LEU A 19 3.91 2.09 -62.93
N GLU A 20 4.34 0.82 -63.07
CA GLU A 20 3.87 -0.40 -63.74
C GLU A 20 4.51 -1.69 -63.14
N SER A 21 4.27 -2.87 -63.73
CA SER A 21 4.99 -4.13 -63.47
C SER A 21 4.98 -4.99 -64.75
N PRO A 22 5.94 -5.93 -64.94
CA PRO A 22 5.50 -7.32 -65.05
C PRO A 22 6.46 -8.44 -64.57
N ARG A 23 5.80 -9.58 -64.35
CA ARG A 23 6.15 -11.03 -64.42
C ARG A 23 7.39 -11.41 -65.30
N CYS A 24 8.00 -12.60 -65.24
CA CYS A 24 7.38 -13.95 -65.17
C CYS A 24 8.41 -15.12 -65.04
N CYS A 25 8.02 -16.25 -64.41
CA CYS A 25 8.40 -17.68 -64.70
C CYS A 25 9.90 -18.14 -64.79
N HIS A 26 10.29 -19.43 -64.67
CA HIS A 26 9.56 -20.71 -64.52
C HIS A 26 10.43 -21.86 -63.89
N ARG A 27 9.81 -22.76 -63.11
CA ARG A 27 10.08 -24.23 -62.93
C ARG A 27 11.45 -24.77 -62.41
N GLN A 28 11.62 -26.02 -61.92
CA GLN A 28 10.75 -27.05 -61.25
C GLN A 28 11.60 -28.32 -60.90
N LEU A 29 11.00 -29.32 -60.22
CA LEU A 29 11.41 -30.75 -60.05
C LEU A 29 12.48 -31.02 -58.96
N MET A 30 12.49 -32.14 -58.20
CA MET A 30 11.54 -33.23 -57.85
C MET A 30 12.01 -33.78 -56.46
N ALA A 31 11.16 -33.91 -55.44
CA ALA A 31 10.38 -35.11 -55.02
C ALA A 31 11.16 -36.24 -54.27
N ARG A 32 10.44 -36.94 -53.37
CA ARG A 32 10.87 -38.05 -52.47
C ARG A 32 10.44 -39.42 -53.09
N PRO A 33 10.22 -40.58 -52.38
CA PRO A 33 10.48 -41.02 -50.98
C PRO A 33 10.92 -42.51 -50.75
N ASN A 34 11.06 -42.91 -49.47
CA ASN A 34 10.76 -44.26 -48.89
C ASN A 34 11.59 -45.52 -49.32
N THR A 35 11.61 -46.68 -48.63
CA THR A 35 11.41 -47.15 -47.22
C THR A 35 11.83 -48.63 -47.09
N MET A 36 12.38 -49.08 -45.92
CA MET A 36 12.36 -50.49 -45.44
C MET A 36 13.13 -51.54 -46.29
N ASN A 37 13.49 -52.77 -45.90
CA ASN A 37 13.58 -53.58 -44.65
C ASN A 37 14.47 -54.83 -44.97
N ALA A 38 14.94 -55.71 -44.07
CA ALA A 38 15.31 -55.70 -42.65
C ALA A 38 15.89 -57.11 -42.27
N LEU A 39 16.39 -57.30 -41.02
CA LEU A 39 16.88 -58.58 -40.42
C LEU A 39 18.19 -59.13 -41.03
N ARG A 40 19.09 -59.84 -40.33
CA ARG A 40 19.21 -60.46 -38.97
C ARG A 40 20.69 -60.31 -38.50
N LEU A 41 21.25 -60.79 -37.36
CA LEU A 41 20.84 -61.67 -36.25
C LEU A 41 21.59 -61.24 -34.94
N PHE A 42 21.89 -62.17 -34.03
CA PHE A 42 22.69 -62.11 -32.78
C PHE A 42 23.41 -63.51 -32.61
N PRO A 43 24.35 -63.81 -31.67
CA PRO A 43 24.41 -63.34 -30.26
C PRO A 43 25.79 -63.12 -29.56
N GLY A 44 25.76 -62.50 -28.36
CA GLY A 44 26.69 -62.75 -27.22
C GLY A 44 28.12 -62.15 -27.28
N LEU A 45 28.80 -61.83 -26.17
CA LEU A 45 28.41 -61.86 -24.74
C LEU A 45 29.31 -60.90 -23.90
N LEU A 46 28.72 -60.24 -22.89
CA LEU A 46 29.31 -59.60 -21.68
C LEU A 46 30.68 -58.85 -21.70
N LEU A 47 30.56 -57.52 -21.59
CA LEU A 47 31.01 -56.68 -20.44
C LEU A 47 32.51 -56.30 -20.20
N ALA A 48 32.66 -55.06 -19.74
CA ALA A 48 33.75 -54.48 -18.92
C ALA A 48 35.13 -54.22 -19.56
N THR A 49 35.39 -52.97 -19.91
CA THR A 49 36.24 -52.08 -19.07
C THR A 49 36.06 -50.60 -19.43
N ALA A 50 36.44 -49.72 -18.51
CA ALA A 50 36.52 -48.28 -18.68
C ALA A 50 37.83 -47.76 -18.07
N LEU A 51 38.07 -46.44 -18.14
CA LEU A 51 39.34 -45.74 -17.88
C LEU A 51 40.36 -45.90 -19.03
N ALA A 52 41.26 -44.94 -19.28
CA ALA A 52 41.53 -43.70 -18.55
C ALA A 52 41.73 -42.48 -19.49
N PHE A 53 41.24 -41.32 -19.07
CA PHE A 53 41.85 -40.02 -19.38
C PHE A 53 41.63 -39.10 -18.17
N ALA A 54 42.52 -39.22 -17.17
CA ALA A 54 42.45 -38.42 -15.95
C ALA A 54 43.12 -37.05 -16.19
N ALA A 55 42.32 -36.03 -16.50
CA ALA A 55 42.78 -34.65 -16.33
C ALA A 55 43.01 -34.38 -14.84
N THR A 56 44.06 -33.63 -14.50
CA THR A 56 44.42 -33.28 -13.12
C THR A 56 43.48 -32.21 -12.55
N ALA A 57 42.24 -32.61 -12.25
CA ALA A 57 41.37 -31.84 -11.37
C ALA A 57 41.96 -31.88 -9.95
N ALA A 58 42.36 -30.72 -9.43
CA ALA A 58 42.63 -30.59 -8.00
C ALA A 58 41.35 -30.93 -7.23
N THR A 59 41.40 -31.94 -6.37
CA THR A 59 40.24 -32.40 -5.61
C THR A 59 39.73 -31.25 -4.73
N LYS A 60 38.50 -30.77 -5.01
CA LYS A 60 37.79 -29.86 -4.11
C LYS A 60 37.74 -30.54 -2.73
N PRO A 61 38.18 -29.88 -1.64
CA PRO A 61 38.15 -30.51 -0.32
C PRO A 61 36.73 -30.95 0.03
N SER A 62 36.63 -32.15 0.61
CA SER A 62 35.35 -32.85 0.81
C SER A 62 34.52 -32.30 1.96
N ARG A 63 35.14 -31.51 2.85
CA ARG A 63 34.54 -31.02 4.10
C ARG A 63 34.84 -29.54 4.30
N TYR A 64 33.95 -28.82 4.98
CA TYR A 64 34.08 -27.39 5.24
C TYR A 64 35.35 -27.07 6.04
N ALA A 65 35.66 -27.91 7.03
CA ALA A 65 36.86 -27.75 7.85
C ALA A 65 38.15 -27.84 7.03
N ASP A 66 38.19 -28.67 5.98
CA ASP A 66 39.35 -28.77 5.10
C ASP A 66 39.58 -27.47 4.31
N LEU A 67 38.51 -26.78 3.90
CA LEU A 67 38.58 -25.48 3.23
C LEU A 67 39.18 -24.40 4.14
N VAL A 68 38.77 -24.36 5.41
CA VAL A 68 39.30 -23.40 6.40
C VAL A 68 40.74 -23.73 6.76
N LEU A 69 41.05 -25.00 7.05
CA LEU A 69 42.39 -25.44 7.44
C LEU A 69 43.44 -25.25 6.33
N ALA A 70 43.05 -25.37 5.06
CA ALA A 70 43.94 -25.12 3.92
C ALA A 70 44.49 -23.67 3.89
N ASP A 71 43.73 -22.69 4.38
CA ASP A 71 44.14 -21.29 4.45
C ASP A 71 45.08 -20.96 5.64
N LYS A 72 45.25 -21.91 6.58
CA LYS A 72 46.08 -21.84 7.79
C LYS A 72 45.64 -20.73 8.77
N PRO A 73 44.47 -20.86 9.40
CA PRO A 73 44.02 -19.95 10.45
C PRO A 73 44.97 -19.96 11.65
N VAL A 74 45.01 -18.87 12.40
CA VAL A 74 45.70 -18.80 13.70
C VAL A 74 44.84 -19.33 14.84
N ALA A 75 43.52 -19.24 14.70
CA ALA A 75 42.56 -19.92 15.57
C ALA A 75 41.31 -20.30 14.78
N TYR A 76 40.73 -21.47 15.09
CA TYR A 76 39.57 -22.01 14.39
C TYR A 76 38.76 -22.91 15.33
N TRP A 77 37.60 -22.44 15.75
CA TRP A 77 36.70 -23.15 16.65
C TRP A 77 35.55 -23.76 15.86
N ARG A 78 35.60 -25.09 15.72
CA ARG A 78 34.62 -25.85 14.95
C ARG A 78 33.24 -25.91 15.60
N LEU A 79 33.09 -25.69 16.90
CA LEU A 79 31.82 -25.68 17.65
C LEU A 79 30.92 -26.95 17.49
N ASN A 80 31.46 -28.02 16.89
CA ASN A 80 30.80 -29.29 16.61
C ASN A 80 30.86 -30.31 17.79
N ASP A 81 31.71 -30.08 18.80
CA ASP A 81 31.92 -31.03 19.91
C ASP A 81 30.99 -30.74 21.09
N ALA A 82 30.26 -31.75 21.58
CA ALA A 82 29.39 -31.65 22.76
C ALA A 82 30.18 -31.62 24.09
N SER A 83 30.98 -30.57 24.28
CA SER A 83 31.99 -30.43 25.34
C SER A 83 31.87 -29.11 26.09
N ALA A 84 32.22 -29.11 27.39
CA ALA A 84 32.38 -27.88 28.19
C ALA A 84 33.62 -27.05 27.80
N THR A 85 34.53 -27.64 27.02
CA THR A 85 35.71 -27.00 26.44
C THR A 85 35.69 -27.17 24.92
N VAL A 86 35.58 -26.06 24.20
CA VAL A 86 35.61 -26.00 22.74
C VAL A 86 37.05 -26.07 22.26
N GLN A 87 37.37 -27.08 21.43
CA GLN A 87 38.72 -27.26 20.88
C GLN A 87 39.03 -26.23 19.79
N ASN A 88 40.24 -25.68 19.82
CA ASN A 88 40.83 -24.98 18.69
C ASN A 88 41.43 -25.99 17.72
N SER A 89 40.91 -26.02 16.49
CA SER A 89 41.35 -26.91 15.41
C SER A 89 42.49 -26.34 14.56
N ALA A 90 42.94 -25.10 14.80
CA ALA A 90 44.01 -24.48 14.01
C ALA A 90 45.37 -25.19 14.16
N PRO A 91 46.17 -25.33 13.08
CA PRO A 91 47.41 -26.10 13.11
C PRO A 91 48.56 -25.33 13.78
N GLY A 92 49.07 -25.85 14.91
CA GLY A 92 50.31 -25.34 15.51
C GLY A 92 50.62 -25.87 16.91
N ALA A 93 51.89 -25.78 17.33
CA ALA A 93 52.36 -26.30 18.62
C ALA A 93 51.76 -25.62 19.87
N LYS A 94 51.06 -24.48 19.71
CA LYS A 94 50.34 -23.77 20.76
C LYS A 94 48.80 -23.91 20.67
N ALA A 95 48.26 -24.71 19.75
CA ALA A 95 46.82 -24.72 19.41
C ALA A 95 45.90 -24.86 20.64
N ALA A 96 46.19 -25.80 21.54
CA ALA A 96 45.41 -26.07 22.75
C ALA A 96 45.36 -24.92 23.78
N LEU A 97 46.27 -23.92 23.69
CA LEU A 97 46.21 -22.73 24.55
C LEU A 97 45.02 -21.82 24.19
N LEU A 98 44.49 -21.92 22.96
CA LEU A 98 43.36 -21.13 22.49
C LEU A 98 42.03 -21.90 22.58
N ASN A 99 41.96 -22.94 23.41
CA ASN A 99 40.72 -23.66 23.67
C ASN A 99 39.73 -22.77 24.43
N GLY A 100 38.46 -22.78 24.02
CA GLY A 100 37.40 -21.95 24.60
C GLY A 100 36.70 -22.63 25.77
N ALA A 101 36.61 -21.96 26.92
CA ALA A 101 35.76 -22.36 28.03
C ALA A 101 34.33 -21.85 27.82
N VAL A 102 33.31 -22.68 28.07
CA VAL A 102 31.91 -22.28 27.96
C VAL A 102 31.48 -21.52 29.23
N GLU A 103 30.97 -20.29 29.06
CA GLU A 103 30.50 -19.45 30.17
C GLU A 103 28.98 -19.24 30.11
N GLY A 104 28.32 -19.50 31.25
CA GLY A 104 26.86 -19.43 31.37
C GLY A 104 26.12 -20.57 30.66
N LYS A 105 24.90 -20.29 30.18
CA LYS A 105 24.00 -21.28 29.57
C LYS A 105 24.09 -21.32 28.03
N VAL A 106 25.29 -21.31 27.46
CA VAL A 106 25.46 -21.57 26.03
C VAL A 106 25.09 -23.03 25.75
N ALA A 107 24.18 -23.26 24.80
CA ALA A 107 23.77 -24.59 24.39
C ALA A 107 24.76 -25.14 23.36
N ILE A 108 25.77 -25.89 23.79
CA ILE A 108 26.68 -26.62 22.89
C ILE A 108 25.97 -27.89 22.39
N GLY A 109 26.36 -28.40 21.21
CA GLY A 109 25.76 -29.60 20.62
C GLY A 109 24.38 -29.35 19.99
N GLN A 110 23.99 -28.10 19.72
CA GLN A 110 22.75 -27.81 19.00
C GLN A 110 22.91 -28.24 17.54
N ARG A 111 22.06 -29.17 17.09
CA ARG A 111 22.10 -29.73 15.73
C ARG A 111 22.08 -28.62 14.68
N ALA A 112 23.08 -28.58 13.80
CA ALA A 112 23.06 -27.73 12.62
C ALA A 112 22.00 -28.24 11.63
N GLN A 113 21.46 -27.34 10.81
CA GLN A 113 20.49 -27.73 9.76
C GLN A 113 21.17 -28.64 8.73
N PRO A 114 20.43 -29.56 8.07
CA PRO A 114 21.02 -30.74 7.45
C PRO A 114 22.02 -30.43 6.34
N SER A 115 23.06 -31.26 6.24
CA SER A 115 24.08 -31.25 5.18
C SER A 115 23.51 -31.33 3.75
N GLU A 116 22.25 -31.73 3.59
CA GLU A 116 21.50 -31.61 2.33
C GLU A 116 21.47 -30.18 1.76
N GLN A 117 21.51 -29.16 2.63
CA GLN A 117 21.51 -27.74 2.23
C GLN A 117 22.92 -27.15 2.08
N PHE A 118 23.91 -27.74 2.73
CA PHE A 118 25.31 -27.28 2.71
C PHE A 118 26.22 -28.53 2.64
N PRO A 119 26.47 -29.07 1.43
CA PRO A 119 27.09 -30.40 1.26
C PRO A 119 28.50 -30.56 1.83
N GLU A 120 29.20 -29.46 2.10
CA GLU A 120 30.50 -29.43 2.78
C GLU A 120 30.41 -29.71 4.30
N PHE A 121 29.23 -29.67 4.92
CA PHE A 121 29.05 -29.93 6.35
C PHE A 121 28.76 -31.41 6.64
N GLU A 122 29.24 -31.90 7.79
CA GLU A 122 28.92 -33.26 8.23
C GLU A 122 27.41 -33.42 8.55
N PRO A 123 26.79 -34.58 8.26
CA PRO A 123 25.36 -34.81 8.55
C PRO A 123 24.96 -34.71 10.03
N ASP A 124 25.95 -34.85 10.93
CA ASP A 124 25.85 -34.76 12.39
C ASP A 124 26.46 -33.47 12.96
N SER A 125 26.78 -32.49 12.11
CA SER A 125 27.32 -31.19 12.53
C SER A 125 26.46 -30.50 13.60
N THR A 126 27.11 -29.86 14.57
CA THR A 126 26.46 -29.06 15.62
C THR A 126 27.06 -27.67 15.74
N ALA A 127 26.40 -26.82 16.52
CA ALA A 127 26.73 -25.43 16.74
C ALA A 127 26.58 -25.04 18.23
N ALA A 128 27.07 -23.85 18.58
CA ALA A 128 26.84 -23.22 19.87
C ALA A 128 25.63 -22.28 19.80
N GLY A 129 24.65 -22.50 20.68
CA GLY A 129 23.42 -21.70 20.78
C GLY A 129 23.45 -20.69 21.92
N PHE A 130 23.08 -19.45 21.62
CA PHE A 130 23.04 -18.30 22.52
C PHE A 130 21.60 -17.76 22.58
N SER A 131 21.12 -17.45 23.79
CA SER A 131 19.70 -17.19 24.07
C SER A 131 19.44 -15.98 24.97
N GLY A 132 20.48 -15.34 25.52
CA GLY A 132 20.33 -14.18 26.39
C GLY A 132 21.62 -13.80 27.13
N ALA A 133 21.52 -12.81 28.02
CA ALA A 133 22.66 -12.29 28.78
C ALA A 133 23.45 -13.35 29.56
N GLY A 134 24.74 -13.08 29.79
CA GLY A 134 25.63 -13.96 30.55
C GLY A 134 26.06 -15.23 29.80
N GLN A 135 25.97 -15.26 28.47
CA GLN A 135 26.30 -16.43 27.64
C GLN A 135 27.39 -16.08 26.62
N PHE A 136 28.54 -16.74 26.70
CA PHE A 136 29.67 -16.57 25.78
C PHE A 136 30.61 -17.78 25.83
N ILE A 137 31.49 -17.91 24.84
CA ILE A 137 32.63 -18.83 24.92
C ILE A 137 33.89 -17.99 25.07
N ARG A 138 34.63 -18.27 26.14
CA ARG A 138 35.80 -17.50 26.59
C ARG A 138 37.09 -18.20 26.18
N VAL A 139 37.81 -17.60 25.24
CA VAL A 139 39.17 -18.01 24.87
C VAL A 139 40.13 -17.11 25.63
N LYS A 140 40.94 -17.72 26.50
CA LYS A 140 42.02 -16.99 27.16
C LYS A 140 43.09 -16.60 26.16
N ASP A 141 43.60 -15.39 26.30
CA ASP A 141 44.79 -15.00 25.59
C ASP A 141 46.04 -15.66 26.24
N PRO A 142 47.01 -16.20 25.46
CA PRO A 142 48.25 -16.76 25.99
C PRO A 142 49.26 -15.71 26.49
N GLY A 143 48.94 -14.42 26.37
CA GLY A 143 49.77 -13.29 26.74
C GLY A 143 50.81 -12.91 25.68
N ALA A 144 51.45 -11.75 25.91
CA ALA A 144 52.54 -11.14 25.14
C ALA A 144 53.11 -11.96 23.96
N ASN A 145 52.91 -11.46 22.73
CA ASN A 145 53.10 -12.16 21.46
C ASN A 145 52.01 -13.22 21.20
N SER A 146 50.76 -12.89 21.51
CA SER A 146 49.63 -13.74 21.19
C SER A 146 49.45 -13.83 19.67
N PRO A 147 49.12 -15.02 19.12
CA PRO A 147 48.71 -15.12 17.72
C PRO A 147 47.42 -14.33 17.42
N LEU A 148 46.68 -13.95 18.48
CA LEU A 148 45.45 -13.15 18.45
C LEU A 148 45.70 -11.63 18.67
N ASP A 149 46.93 -11.18 18.95
CA ASP A 149 47.27 -9.75 18.99
C ASP A 149 47.48 -9.22 17.57
N PHE A 150 46.68 -8.26 17.08
CA PHE A 150 46.89 -7.65 15.76
C PHE A 150 47.34 -6.20 15.89
N GLY A 151 48.58 -5.90 15.49
CA GLY A 151 49.18 -4.57 15.57
C GLY A 151 49.09 -3.75 14.27
N LEU A 152 49.79 -2.63 14.23
CA LEU A 152 49.91 -1.79 13.02
C LEU A 152 50.53 -2.58 11.86
N GLY A 153 49.84 -2.61 10.71
CA GLY A 153 50.29 -3.34 9.51
C GLY A 153 49.91 -4.81 9.48
N ASP A 154 49.48 -5.42 10.60
CA ASP A 154 48.91 -6.77 10.59
C ASP A 154 47.64 -6.81 9.72
N SER A 155 47.44 -7.97 9.10
CA SER A 155 46.29 -8.26 8.25
C SER A 155 45.48 -9.40 8.84
N LEU A 156 44.16 -9.30 8.76
CA LEU A 156 43.23 -10.24 9.37
C LEU A 156 42.09 -10.63 8.43
N THR A 157 41.60 -11.84 8.63
CA THR A 157 40.26 -12.26 8.20
C THR A 157 39.56 -12.89 9.39
N LEU A 158 38.38 -12.37 9.74
CA LEU A 158 37.44 -13.00 10.67
C LEU A 158 36.34 -13.62 9.82
N GLU A 159 36.04 -14.90 10.02
CA GLU A 159 34.89 -15.56 9.39
C GLU A 159 34.14 -16.45 10.39
N ALA A 160 32.83 -16.58 10.20
CA ALA A 160 31.96 -17.42 11.01
C ALA A 160 30.69 -17.80 10.24
N TRP A 161 30.06 -18.90 10.64
CA TRP A 161 28.67 -19.18 10.30
C TRP A 161 27.74 -18.71 11.42
N VAL A 162 26.62 -18.11 11.04
CA VAL A 162 25.63 -17.53 11.97
C VAL A 162 24.21 -17.89 11.54
N ASN A 163 23.33 -18.14 12.50
CA ASN A 163 21.90 -18.29 12.30
C ASN A 163 21.18 -17.50 13.41
N VAL A 164 20.65 -16.33 13.07
CA VAL A 164 20.18 -15.33 14.04
C VAL A 164 18.68 -15.51 14.27
N ASN A 165 18.27 -15.76 15.52
CA ASN A 165 16.85 -15.87 15.89
C ASN A 165 16.14 -14.51 15.85
N SER A 166 16.79 -13.47 16.39
CA SER A 166 16.23 -12.11 16.47
C SER A 166 17.33 -11.07 16.63
N LEU A 167 17.19 -9.93 15.96
CA LEU A 167 18.03 -8.75 16.15
C LEU A 167 17.14 -7.51 15.96
N LYS A 168 17.24 -6.53 16.87
CA LYS A 168 16.44 -5.30 16.80
C LYS A 168 17.15 -4.22 15.99
N ASP A 169 16.40 -3.39 15.28
CA ASP A 169 16.94 -2.17 14.66
C ASP A 169 17.67 -1.31 15.70
N GLY A 170 18.88 -0.84 15.34
CA GLY A 170 19.78 -0.13 16.24
C GLY A 170 20.71 -1.02 17.07
N GLN A 171 20.41 -2.31 17.25
CA GLN A 171 21.19 -3.22 18.10
C GLN A 171 22.53 -3.64 17.46
N TYR A 172 23.53 -3.95 18.28
CA TYR A 172 24.82 -4.49 17.87
C TYR A 172 25.19 -5.71 18.74
N VAL A 173 25.27 -6.90 18.13
CA VAL A 173 25.65 -8.15 18.83
C VAL A 173 26.99 -8.69 18.34
N TYR A 174 27.77 -9.31 19.23
CA TYR A 174 29.11 -9.81 18.91
C TYR A 174 29.04 -11.26 18.41
N VAL A 175 29.75 -11.55 17.32
CA VAL A 175 30.00 -12.91 16.83
C VAL A 175 31.32 -13.42 17.42
N VAL A 176 32.39 -12.65 17.27
CA VAL A 176 33.69 -12.85 17.94
C VAL A 176 34.45 -11.53 18.08
N GLY A 177 35.14 -11.30 19.19
CA GLY A 177 36.04 -10.14 19.34
C GLY A 177 37.06 -10.30 20.45
N LYS A 178 38.18 -9.58 20.32
CA LYS A 178 39.23 -9.43 21.35
C LYS A 178 39.08 -8.09 22.05
N GLY A 179 39.10 -8.12 23.38
CA GLY A 179 38.93 -6.93 24.21
C GLY A 179 37.47 -6.50 24.41
N ARG A 180 37.32 -5.45 25.22
CA ARG A 180 36.06 -4.86 25.70
C ARG A 180 35.20 -5.81 26.54
N THR A 181 35.83 -6.82 27.13
CA THR A 181 35.19 -7.86 27.95
C THR A 181 34.49 -7.29 29.19
N GLY A 182 35.06 -6.25 29.80
CA GLY A 182 34.68 -5.78 31.14
C GLY A 182 35.39 -6.54 32.27
N ASN A 183 36.41 -7.34 31.95
CA ASN A 183 37.29 -8.00 32.91
C ASN A 183 38.03 -6.97 33.79
N LYS A 184 38.23 -7.29 35.07
CA LYS A 184 39.01 -6.43 35.98
C LYS A 184 40.49 -6.41 35.55
N GLY A 185 41.04 -5.20 35.39
CA GLY A 185 42.43 -4.99 34.95
C GLY A 185 42.55 -4.47 33.51
N PHE A 186 41.45 -4.47 32.75
CA PHE A 186 41.41 -3.96 31.38
C PHE A 186 40.50 -2.73 31.27
N GLU A 187 40.86 -1.79 30.40
CA GLU A 187 40.10 -0.56 30.20
C GLU A 187 38.85 -0.79 29.36
N ALA A 188 37.76 -0.06 29.64
CA ALA A 188 36.49 -0.21 28.92
C ALA A 188 36.52 0.21 27.43
N ASN A 189 37.70 0.58 26.93
CA ASN A 189 37.95 1.03 25.57
C ASN A 189 39.00 0.19 24.81
N ASN A 190 39.41 -0.98 25.32
CA ASN A 190 40.50 -1.81 24.79
C ASN A 190 40.17 -2.70 23.56
N GLN A 191 39.35 -2.25 22.62
CA GLN A 191 38.93 -3.11 21.50
C GLN A 191 39.99 -3.25 20.40
N ASN A 192 40.70 -4.38 20.35
CA ASN A 192 41.60 -4.70 19.23
C ASN A 192 40.81 -5.01 17.94
N TYR A 193 39.83 -5.93 17.99
CA TYR A 193 38.89 -6.18 16.88
C TYR A 193 37.59 -6.84 17.36
N ALA A 194 36.52 -6.68 16.59
CA ALA A 194 35.30 -7.49 16.70
C ALA A 194 34.56 -7.65 15.36
N LEU A 195 34.18 -8.89 15.04
CA LEU A 195 33.15 -9.23 14.06
C LEU A 195 31.79 -9.28 14.77
N ARG A 196 30.82 -8.53 14.24
CA ARG A 196 29.53 -8.25 14.88
C ARG A 196 28.42 -8.21 13.83
N LEU A 197 27.17 -8.24 14.29
CA LEU A 197 25.98 -7.97 13.47
C LEU A 197 25.25 -6.73 13.98
N HIS A 198 24.72 -5.93 13.05
CA HIS A 198 23.89 -4.75 13.31
C HIS A 198 22.46 -4.96 12.79
N GLY A 199 21.45 -4.57 13.57
CA GLY A 199 20.08 -4.47 13.05
C GLY A 199 19.85 -3.14 12.33
N GLU A 200 19.61 -3.16 11.02
CA GLU A 200 19.23 -1.98 10.21
C GLU A 200 18.08 -2.37 9.24
N GLY A 201 16.89 -1.78 9.42
CA GLY A 201 15.75 -1.98 8.50
C GLY A 201 15.14 -3.38 8.54
N GLY A 202 15.19 -4.06 9.70
CA GLY A 202 14.77 -5.44 9.88
C GLY A 202 15.79 -6.50 9.43
N ALA A 203 16.97 -6.10 8.95
CA ALA A 203 18.04 -6.99 8.51
C ALA A 203 19.25 -6.99 9.47
N ALA A 204 19.94 -8.13 9.54
CA ALA A 204 21.23 -8.29 10.18
C ALA A 204 22.37 -8.00 9.18
N CYS A 205 23.02 -6.85 9.34
CA CYS A 205 24.15 -6.39 8.54
C CYS A 205 25.48 -6.71 9.22
N VAL A 206 26.48 -7.17 8.46
CA VAL A 206 27.84 -7.44 8.98
C VAL A 206 28.51 -6.15 9.45
N SER A 207 29.08 -6.14 10.67
CA SER A 207 29.77 -4.97 11.23
C SER A 207 31.14 -5.36 11.79
N PHE A 208 32.13 -4.48 11.58
CA PHE A 208 33.47 -4.55 12.12
C PHE A 208 33.70 -3.37 13.08
N LEU A 209 34.39 -3.61 14.19
CA LEU A 209 34.76 -2.59 15.17
C LEU A 209 36.20 -2.80 15.66
N PHE A 210 36.95 -1.71 15.75
CA PHE A 210 38.20 -1.62 16.52
C PHE A 210 38.33 -0.23 17.15
N ARG A 211 39.38 -0.03 17.95
CA ARG A 211 39.79 1.27 18.47
C ARG A 211 41.29 1.49 18.21
N ASP A 212 41.66 2.72 17.85
CA ASP A 212 43.04 3.18 17.81
C ASP A 212 43.64 3.32 19.22
N ALA A 213 44.93 3.00 19.33
CA ALA A 213 45.73 3.31 20.50
C ALA A 213 45.89 4.83 20.67
N GLU A 214 45.89 5.29 21.93
CA GLU A 214 46.05 6.71 22.22
C GLU A 214 47.47 7.19 21.87
N ARG A 215 47.58 8.34 21.21
CA ARG A 215 48.86 8.96 20.86
C ARG A 215 49.56 9.46 22.13
N SER A 216 50.37 8.61 22.75
CA SER A 216 51.27 8.98 23.83
C SER A 216 52.23 10.09 23.37
N GLY A 217 52.19 11.25 24.03
CA GLY A 217 53.11 12.35 23.77
C GLY A 217 54.52 12.02 24.25
N ALA A 218 55.36 11.47 23.36
CA ALA A 218 56.77 11.19 23.61
C ALA A 218 57.67 12.10 22.75
N ALA A 219 58.87 12.41 23.25
CA ALA A 219 59.69 13.53 22.77
C ALA A 219 60.22 13.37 21.34
N VAL A 220 60.23 14.48 20.59
CA VAL A 220 60.94 14.61 19.31
C VAL A 220 62.42 14.93 19.56
N PRO A 221 63.37 14.12 19.06
CA PRO A 221 64.78 14.53 19.00
C PRO A 221 64.97 15.55 17.86
N ALA A 222 65.63 16.68 18.15
CA ALA A 222 65.73 17.79 17.22
C ALA A 222 66.94 17.69 16.27
N ALA A 223 66.71 17.94 14.97
CA ALA A 223 67.74 18.31 14.00
C ALA A 223 67.13 19.26 12.95
N SER A 224 67.89 20.29 12.59
CA SER A 224 67.52 21.37 11.65
C SER A 224 68.43 21.34 10.40
N PRO A 225 68.37 22.32 9.48
CA PRO A 225 67.24 22.67 8.61
C PRO A 225 67.59 22.51 7.11
N GLY A 226 66.59 22.38 6.22
CA GLY A 226 66.79 22.23 4.77
C GLY A 226 65.83 23.08 3.94
N ALA A 227 66.30 23.64 2.84
CA ALA A 227 65.63 24.74 2.12
C ALA A 227 64.44 24.35 1.21
N SER A 228 63.60 25.35 0.96
CA SER A 228 62.68 25.55 -0.19
C SER A 228 63.35 25.20 -1.56
N PRO A 229 62.62 24.97 -2.69
CA PRO A 229 61.39 25.71 -3.04
C PRO A 229 60.33 25.03 -3.94
N ALA A 230 59.34 25.86 -4.30
CA ALA A 230 58.65 25.95 -5.59
C ALA A 230 57.53 24.95 -5.98
N LYS A 231 56.35 25.52 -6.20
CA LYS A 231 55.24 24.93 -6.96
C LYS A 231 55.57 24.87 -8.47
N LYS A 232 55.14 23.80 -9.13
CA LYS A 232 54.57 23.83 -10.49
C LYS A 232 53.19 23.14 -10.38
N SER A 233 52.06 23.75 -10.73
CA SER A 233 51.62 24.28 -12.03
C SER A 233 51.35 23.15 -13.06
N ALA A 234 50.27 23.14 -13.82
CA ALA A 234 49.32 24.24 -14.08
C ALA A 234 48.03 23.75 -14.78
N LYS A 235 46.98 24.61 -14.78
CA LYS A 235 46.00 24.80 -15.88
C LYS A 235 45.09 23.59 -16.22
N ASN A 236 43.91 23.70 -16.85
CA ASN A 236 42.98 24.78 -17.24
C ASN A 236 41.63 24.10 -17.61
N SER A 237 40.47 24.73 -17.86
CA SER A 237 39.92 26.10 -17.71
C SER A 237 38.40 25.99 -18.04
N ALA A 238 37.46 26.44 -17.20
CA ALA A 238 36.86 27.80 -17.20
C ALA A 238 35.79 28.02 -18.32
N PRO A 239 35.07 29.16 -18.39
CA PRO A 239 34.24 29.76 -17.33
C PRO A 239 32.89 30.37 -17.81
N ALA A 240 32.05 30.79 -16.86
CA ALA A 240 31.32 32.09 -16.86
C ALA A 240 31.04 32.46 -15.37
N THR A 241 31.32 33.64 -14.77
CA THR A 241 31.29 35.09 -15.11
C THR A 241 29.89 35.67 -15.27
N GLY A 242 29.44 36.70 -14.52
CA GLY A 242 30.04 37.49 -13.41
C GLY A 242 28.95 38.30 -12.66
N THR A 243 29.14 38.73 -11.39
CA THR A 243 29.54 40.10 -10.95
C THR A 243 28.64 41.25 -11.44
N VAL A 244 28.21 42.26 -10.66
CA VAL A 244 28.72 42.90 -9.41
C VAL A 244 27.50 43.34 -8.53
N ALA A 245 27.47 44.16 -7.45
CA ALA A 245 28.36 45.05 -6.67
C ALA A 245 27.84 45.21 -5.19
N GLY A 246 28.47 46.08 -4.37
CA GLY A 246 27.96 46.60 -3.08
C GLY A 246 27.65 48.13 -3.14
N PRO A 247 27.73 48.94 -2.04
CA PRO A 247 28.51 48.73 -0.82
C PRO A 247 27.84 49.12 0.55
N ALA A 248 28.57 48.86 1.64
CA ALA A 248 28.66 49.55 2.96
C ALA A 248 27.41 50.13 3.71
N GLY A 249 27.33 50.09 5.04
CA GLY A 249 28.22 49.48 6.04
C GLY A 249 27.95 49.99 7.48
N GLY A 250 28.35 49.24 8.51
CA GLY A 250 28.24 49.65 9.92
C GLY A 250 28.39 48.50 10.91
N THR A 251 29.38 48.57 11.81
CA THR A 251 29.68 47.54 12.84
C THR A 251 29.36 48.01 14.26
N PRO A 252 28.86 47.09 15.09
CA PRO A 252 29.29 47.00 16.49
C PRO A 252 29.96 45.64 16.80
N ALA A 253 30.47 45.49 18.03
CA ALA A 253 31.39 44.42 18.43
C ALA A 253 30.75 43.02 18.59
N PRO A 254 31.53 41.93 18.44
CA PRO A 254 31.07 40.57 18.73
C PRO A 254 30.91 40.31 20.25
N PRO A 255 29.96 39.45 20.66
CA PRO A 255 29.78 39.03 22.05
C PRO A 255 30.92 38.12 22.54
N PRO A 256 31.05 37.91 23.87
CA PRO A 256 32.14 37.10 24.45
C PRO A 256 32.12 35.63 24.01
N LEU A 257 33.30 35.00 24.12
CA LEU A 257 33.56 33.61 23.73
C LEU A 257 32.56 32.63 24.36
N PRO A 258 32.03 31.64 23.60
CA PRO A 258 31.22 30.58 24.17
C PRO A 258 32.05 29.72 25.14
N ALA A 259 31.41 29.25 26.21
CA ALA A 259 32.04 28.42 27.22
C ALA A 259 32.60 27.11 26.64
N ALA A 260 33.60 26.53 27.32
CA ALA A 260 34.28 25.32 26.90
C ALA A 260 33.29 24.16 26.64
N LYS A 261 33.46 23.48 25.50
CA LYS A 261 32.67 22.31 25.12
C LYS A 261 32.85 21.17 26.13
N SER A 262 31.81 20.36 26.30
CA SER A 262 31.86 19.19 27.19
C SER A 262 32.71 18.04 26.59
N PRO A 263 33.33 17.17 27.40
CA PRO A 263 34.33 16.20 26.92
C PRO A 263 33.85 15.07 25.99
N LYS A 264 32.60 15.08 25.51
CA LYS A 264 32.04 13.98 24.70
C LYS A 264 32.43 14.02 23.21
N GLU A 265 32.79 15.18 22.65
CA GLU A 265 33.12 15.28 21.20
C GLU A 265 34.48 14.67 20.82
N ASP A 266 35.39 14.45 21.77
CA ASP A 266 36.69 13.82 21.50
C ASP A 266 36.69 12.29 21.64
N ALA A 267 35.72 11.72 22.34
CA ALA A 267 35.70 10.30 22.69
C ALA A 267 35.48 9.36 21.49
N ASP A 268 34.72 9.78 20.47
CA ASP A 268 34.38 8.94 19.30
C ASP A 268 35.50 8.86 18.24
N LYS A 269 36.50 9.76 18.28
CA LYS A 269 37.50 9.91 17.20
C LYS A 269 38.43 8.70 17.02
N ASN A 270 38.69 7.97 18.10
CA ASN A 270 39.57 6.79 18.09
C ASN A 270 38.80 5.48 17.89
N TRP A 271 37.46 5.50 17.79
CA TRP A 271 36.66 4.30 17.55
C TRP A 271 36.33 4.18 16.07
N HIS A 272 36.54 3.00 15.49
CA HIS A 272 36.43 2.81 14.05
C HIS A 272 35.46 1.67 13.77
N ARG A 273 34.29 2.03 13.25
CA ARG A 273 33.21 1.09 12.93
C ARG A 273 32.89 1.13 11.44
N TRP A 274 32.89 -0.04 10.83
CA TRP A 274 32.36 -0.27 9.49
C TRP A 274 31.12 -1.16 9.59
N THR A 275 30.07 -0.86 8.86
CA THR A 275 28.85 -1.67 8.81
C THR A 275 28.36 -1.82 7.38
N ALA A 276 28.07 -3.05 6.97
CA ALA A 276 27.58 -3.39 5.65
C ALA A 276 26.24 -2.70 5.36
N THR A 277 26.02 -2.27 4.12
CA THR A 277 24.73 -1.74 3.66
C THR A 277 23.71 -2.84 3.37
N ASP A 278 24.15 -4.10 3.42
CA ASP A 278 23.42 -5.29 2.97
C ASP A 278 23.49 -6.37 4.06
N GLY A 279 22.40 -7.14 4.19
CA GLY A 279 22.17 -8.04 5.31
C GLY A 279 21.04 -9.03 5.04
N PHE A 280 20.90 -10.01 5.94
CA PHE A 280 19.91 -11.08 5.89
C PHE A 280 18.81 -10.88 6.94
N LEU A 281 17.68 -11.59 6.86
CA LEU A 281 16.62 -11.44 7.86
C LEU A 281 16.90 -12.33 9.08
N PRO A 282 16.74 -11.85 10.33
CA PRO A 282 16.65 -12.75 11.47
C PRO A 282 15.58 -13.82 11.23
N GLY A 283 15.95 -15.09 11.39
CA GLY A 283 15.13 -16.25 11.06
C GLY A 283 15.29 -16.83 9.64
N SER A 284 16.04 -16.21 8.72
CA SER A 284 16.20 -16.74 7.35
C SER A 284 17.14 -17.94 7.20
N GLY A 285 17.74 -18.42 8.31
CA GLY A 285 18.57 -19.62 8.35
C GLY A 285 20.05 -19.36 8.60
N TRP A 286 20.89 -20.23 8.06
CA TRP A 286 22.35 -20.17 8.19
C TRP A 286 22.98 -19.28 7.11
N HIS A 287 23.82 -18.34 7.54
CA HIS A 287 24.55 -17.41 6.70
C HIS A 287 26.05 -17.45 7.03
N HIS A 288 26.90 -17.27 6.03
CA HIS A 288 28.35 -17.09 6.23
C HIS A 288 28.67 -15.60 6.29
N VAL A 289 29.37 -15.16 7.34
CA VAL A 289 29.74 -13.76 7.54
C VAL A 289 31.23 -13.63 7.75
N ALA A 290 31.86 -12.71 7.01
CA ALA A 290 33.30 -12.48 7.14
C ALA A 290 33.69 -11.02 6.94
N VAL A 291 34.83 -10.62 7.50
CA VAL A 291 35.49 -9.33 7.28
C VAL A 291 36.98 -9.54 7.09
N THR A 292 37.55 -8.93 6.05
CA THR A 292 39.00 -8.80 5.86
C THR A 292 39.45 -7.37 6.12
N TYR A 293 40.56 -7.15 6.81
CA TYR A 293 41.13 -5.82 7.06
C TYR A 293 42.66 -5.86 7.21
N THR A 294 43.32 -4.72 6.99
CA THR A 294 44.73 -4.49 7.35
C THR A 294 44.79 -3.22 8.21
N PHE A 295 45.29 -3.35 9.44
CA PHE A 295 45.49 -2.22 10.35
C PHE A 295 46.52 -1.25 9.76
N GLY A 296 46.32 0.05 9.95
CA GLY A 296 47.12 1.08 9.28
C GLY A 296 46.77 1.32 7.80
N LYS A 297 45.65 0.75 7.31
CA LYS A 297 45.13 0.94 5.94
C LYS A 297 43.60 0.99 5.95
N GLY A 298 43.01 2.11 6.35
CA GLY A 298 41.57 2.28 6.55
C GLY A 298 40.71 1.90 5.35
N ALA A 299 41.18 2.15 4.13
CA ALA A 299 40.50 1.77 2.89
C ALA A 299 40.54 0.25 2.56
N SER A 300 41.21 -0.59 3.36
CA SER A 300 41.38 -2.03 3.09
C SER A 300 40.18 -2.90 3.47
N VAL A 301 39.23 -2.39 4.26
CA VAL A 301 38.12 -3.18 4.81
C VAL A 301 37.22 -3.74 3.69
N LYS A 302 36.84 -5.01 3.84
CA LYS A 302 35.81 -5.66 3.01
C LYS A 302 34.98 -6.58 3.88
N GLY A 303 33.67 -6.36 3.91
CA GLY A 303 32.73 -7.34 4.46
C GLY A 303 32.23 -8.30 3.39
N TYR A 304 31.84 -9.47 3.82
CA TYR A 304 31.30 -10.54 2.98
C TYR A 304 30.07 -11.15 3.67
N LEU A 305 29.06 -11.46 2.88
CA LEU A 305 27.86 -12.18 3.28
C LEU A 305 27.61 -13.29 2.26
N ASP A 306 27.46 -14.52 2.74
CA ASP A 306 27.18 -15.72 1.93
C ASP A 306 28.19 -15.90 0.78
N GLY A 307 29.47 -15.70 1.09
CA GLY A 307 30.59 -15.73 0.13
C GLY A 307 30.70 -14.50 -0.77
N VAL A 308 29.71 -13.61 -0.81
CA VAL A 308 29.64 -12.45 -1.71
C VAL A 308 30.19 -11.18 -1.03
N PRO A 309 31.08 -10.39 -1.67
CA PRO A 309 31.53 -9.11 -1.14
C PRO A 309 30.37 -8.10 -1.03
N VAL A 310 30.18 -7.49 0.14
CA VAL A 310 29.15 -6.47 0.40
C VAL A 310 29.76 -5.08 0.57
N LYS A 311 28.99 -4.05 0.18
CA LYS A 311 29.33 -2.65 0.46
C LYS A 311 29.01 -2.31 1.91
N GLY A 312 29.57 -1.21 2.42
CA GLY A 312 29.32 -0.73 3.77
C GLY A 312 29.77 0.71 3.98
N LYS A 313 29.31 1.30 5.08
CA LYS A 313 29.60 2.67 5.52
C LYS A 313 30.55 2.63 6.71
N TRP A 314 31.36 3.67 6.85
CA TRP A 314 32.08 3.97 8.08
C TRP A 314 31.31 5.00 8.91
N ASP A 315 31.38 4.88 10.23
CA ASP A 315 30.99 5.94 11.18
C ASP A 315 31.95 5.98 12.38
N MET A 316 31.57 6.70 13.44
CA MET A 316 32.46 7.10 14.55
C MET A 316 33.68 7.87 14.00
N GLY A 317 34.92 7.49 14.34
CA GLY A 317 36.16 8.06 13.82
C GLY A 317 36.44 7.79 12.33
N GLY A 318 35.64 6.97 11.66
CA GLY A 318 35.78 6.69 10.23
C GLY A 318 36.88 5.68 9.89
N GLN A 319 37.53 5.84 8.74
CA GLN A 319 38.72 5.08 8.37
C GLN A 319 39.94 5.52 9.19
N SER A 320 40.72 4.57 9.73
CA SER A 320 42.00 4.86 10.38
C SER A 320 43.19 4.19 9.68
N ASP A 321 44.31 4.92 9.67
CA ASP A 321 45.65 4.47 9.28
C ASP A 321 46.60 4.43 10.49
N ALA A 322 46.09 4.49 11.74
CA ALA A 322 46.88 4.37 12.96
C ALA A 322 46.98 2.92 13.48
N ALA A 323 47.67 2.77 14.62
CA ALA A 323 47.80 1.49 15.31
C ALA A 323 46.55 1.24 16.18
N PRO A 324 45.98 0.02 16.18
CA PRO A 324 44.90 -0.34 17.09
C PRO A 324 45.41 -0.46 18.54
N VAL A 325 44.49 -0.45 19.51
CA VAL A 325 44.78 -0.95 20.86
C VAL A 325 45.14 -2.43 20.78
N VAL A 326 46.20 -2.84 21.48
CA VAL A 326 46.62 -4.25 21.65
C VAL A 326 46.90 -4.47 23.13
N ASP A 327 46.30 -5.50 23.71
CA ASP A 327 46.51 -5.93 25.10
C ASP A 327 46.21 -7.44 25.28
N ASP A 328 46.53 -7.98 26.45
CA ASP A 328 46.36 -9.40 26.79
C ASP A 328 44.89 -9.75 27.20
N ASP A 329 43.87 -8.95 26.82
CA ASP A 329 42.46 -9.27 27.13
C ASP A 329 41.93 -10.42 26.26
N GLU A 330 40.91 -11.11 26.78
CA GLU A 330 40.38 -12.36 26.25
C GLU A 330 39.65 -12.18 24.90
N VAL A 331 39.56 -13.27 24.14
CA VAL A 331 38.66 -13.37 22.99
C VAL A 331 37.35 -14.01 23.44
N TRP A 332 36.23 -13.33 23.21
CA TRP A 332 34.89 -13.85 23.50
C TRP A 332 34.14 -14.11 22.20
N ILE A 333 33.51 -15.29 22.10
CA ILE A 333 32.59 -15.68 21.02
C ILE A 333 31.16 -15.55 21.54
N GLY A 334 30.28 -14.94 20.74
CA GLY A 334 28.87 -14.73 21.05
C GLY A 334 28.54 -13.57 21.98
N SER A 335 29.52 -12.90 22.62
CA SER A 335 29.26 -11.68 23.40
C SER A 335 30.52 -10.83 23.65
N SER A 336 30.33 -9.66 24.27
CA SER A 336 31.33 -8.75 24.84
C SER A 336 30.62 -7.77 25.81
N MET A 337 31.33 -6.82 26.42
CA MET A 337 30.80 -5.79 27.33
C MET A 337 30.03 -6.38 28.53
N GLY A 338 30.68 -7.22 29.34
CA GLY A 338 30.10 -7.83 30.53
C GLY A 338 28.94 -8.79 30.26
N ALA A 339 28.87 -9.32 29.04
CA ALA A 339 27.82 -10.23 28.55
C ALA A 339 26.38 -9.69 28.69
N GLN A 340 26.22 -8.37 28.54
CA GLN A 340 24.94 -7.66 28.57
C GLN A 340 23.96 -8.16 27.50
N ALA A 341 22.65 -8.13 27.78
CA ALA A 341 21.61 -8.59 26.85
C ALA A 341 21.62 -7.86 25.49
N GLY A 342 22.11 -6.62 25.44
CA GLY A 342 22.21 -5.85 24.20
C GLY A 342 23.35 -6.29 23.27
N SER A 343 24.46 -6.82 23.83
CA SER A 343 25.67 -7.20 23.10
C SER A 343 25.80 -8.71 22.84
N THR A 344 25.10 -9.54 23.61
CA THR A 344 25.08 -10.99 23.43
C THR A 344 24.27 -11.41 22.20
N PHE A 345 24.78 -12.37 21.46
CA PHE A 345 24.15 -13.00 20.30
C PHE A 345 22.86 -13.75 20.69
N ASN A 346 21.90 -13.85 19.77
CA ASN A 346 20.69 -14.65 19.94
C ASN A 346 20.45 -15.48 18.67
N GLY A 347 20.68 -16.79 18.77
CA GLY A 347 20.79 -17.69 17.62
C GLY A 347 21.87 -18.75 17.81
N LEU A 348 22.30 -19.36 16.71
CA LEU A 348 23.42 -20.30 16.66
C LEU A 348 24.64 -19.66 15.99
N ILE A 349 25.85 -20.00 16.46
CA ILE A 349 27.13 -19.69 15.81
C ILE A 349 27.86 -21.02 15.54
N ASN A 350 28.49 -21.14 14.38
CA ASN A 350 29.32 -22.29 14.01
C ASN A 350 30.62 -21.87 13.30
N GLU A 351 31.60 -22.78 13.25
CA GLU A 351 32.81 -22.69 12.41
C GLU A 351 33.52 -21.31 12.40
N VAL A 352 33.87 -20.80 13.60
CA VAL A 352 34.48 -19.46 13.79
C VAL A 352 35.99 -19.53 13.54
N ALA A 353 36.51 -18.78 12.58
CA ALA A 353 37.94 -18.76 12.26
C ALA A 353 38.55 -17.35 12.21
N ILE A 354 39.81 -17.27 12.61
CA ILE A 354 40.65 -16.07 12.62
C ILE A 354 41.93 -16.39 11.85
N HIS A 355 42.23 -15.61 10.81
CA HIS A 355 43.40 -15.77 9.96
C HIS A 355 44.29 -14.53 10.06
N ARG A 356 45.62 -14.68 10.15
CA ARG A 356 46.58 -13.55 10.16
C ARG A 356 47.00 -13.11 8.75
N ARG A 357 46.01 -13.00 7.87
CA ARG A 357 46.12 -12.58 6.46
C ARG A 357 44.76 -12.12 5.94
N VAL A 358 44.77 -11.30 4.88
CA VAL A 358 43.59 -11.14 4.03
C VAL A 358 43.42 -12.41 3.19
N LEU A 359 42.24 -13.05 3.27
CA LEU A 359 41.80 -14.03 2.28
C LEU A 359 41.21 -13.30 1.06
N ASP A 360 41.38 -13.87 -0.13
CA ASP A 360 40.80 -13.29 -1.33
C ASP A 360 39.30 -13.63 -1.48
N ALA A 361 38.61 -12.89 -2.35
CA ALA A 361 37.17 -13.07 -2.56
C ALA A 361 36.79 -14.42 -3.19
N LYS A 362 37.72 -15.11 -3.86
CA LYS A 362 37.49 -16.45 -4.42
C LYS A 362 37.59 -17.50 -3.31
N ALA A 363 38.55 -17.39 -2.40
CA ALA A 363 38.63 -18.23 -1.20
C ALA A 363 37.36 -18.09 -0.35
N ILE A 364 36.95 -16.85 -0.05
CA ILE A 364 35.72 -16.59 0.72
C ILE A 364 34.47 -17.07 -0.02
N ALA A 365 34.40 -16.93 -1.35
CA ALA A 365 33.28 -17.48 -2.13
C ALA A 365 33.17 -19.02 -2.07
N THR A 366 34.24 -19.77 -1.77
CA THR A 366 34.13 -21.23 -1.53
C THR A 366 33.47 -21.59 -0.20
N ARG A 367 33.32 -20.63 0.73
CA ARG A 367 32.76 -20.87 2.07
C ARG A 367 31.24 -20.95 2.09
N PHE A 368 30.54 -20.59 1.02
CA PHE A 368 29.09 -20.65 0.96
C PHE A 368 28.61 -21.36 -0.31
N ASN A 369 28.16 -22.60 -0.15
CA ASN A 369 27.62 -23.44 -1.21
C ASN A 369 26.24 -23.96 -0.79
N PHE A 370 25.25 -23.06 -0.80
CA PHE A 370 23.86 -23.40 -0.51
C PHE A 370 23.24 -24.19 -1.65
N VAL A 371 22.78 -25.40 -1.35
CA VAL A 371 21.88 -26.18 -2.18
C VAL A 371 20.45 -25.95 -1.68
N PRO A 372 19.58 -25.26 -2.45
CA PRO A 372 18.19 -25.08 -2.05
C PRO A 372 17.50 -26.45 -1.88
N PRO A 373 16.83 -26.70 -0.74
CA PRO A 373 16.17 -27.99 -0.52
C PRO A 373 15.07 -28.16 -1.57
N VAL A 374 15.12 -29.27 -2.32
CA VAL A 374 14.12 -29.57 -3.34
C VAL A 374 12.79 -29.91 -2.66
N VAL A 375 11.91 -28.90 -2.55
CA VAL A 375 10.54 -29.06 -2.05
C VAL A 375 9.78 -30.01 -2.97
N LYS A 376 9.70 -31.28 -2.58
CA LYS A 376 8.96 -32.30 -3.31
C LYS A 376 7.46 -32.05 -3.15
N LEU A 377 6.90 -31.29 -4.10
CA LEU A 377 5.46 -31.05 -4.16
C LEU A 377 4.71 -32.39 -4.32
N ASP A 378 3.75 -32.65 -3.44
CA ASP A 378 2.95 -33.88 -3.50
C ASP A 378 1.89 -33.75 -4.58
N LEU A 379 2.21 -34.25 -5.78
CA LEU A 379 1.37 -34.15 -6.97
C LEU A 379 -0.01 -34.81 -6.78
N ALA A 380 -0.15 -35.76 -5.86
CA ALA A 380 -1.43 -36.40 -5.55
C ALA A 380 -2.36 -35.51 -4.70
N LYS A 381 -1.82 -34.46 -4.06
CA LYS A 381 -2.58 -33.47 -3.29
C LYS A 381 -2.95 -32.21 -4.09
N LEU A 382 -2.44 -32.05 -5.32
CA LEU A 382 -2.80 -30.91 -6.18
C LEU A 382 -4.32 -30.89 -6.48
N PRO A 383 -4.99 -29.72 -6.44
CA PRO A 383 -6.41 -29.61 -6.74
C PRO A 383 -6.68 -29.92 -8.20
N LYS A 384 -7.51 -30.93 -8.47
CA LYS A 384 -7.85 -31.31 -9.84
C LYS A 384 -8.63 -30.19 -10.52
N GLY A 385 -8.12 -29.74 -11.67
CA GLY A 385 -8.79 -28.78 -12.53
C GLY A 385 -8.55 -27.30 -12.22
N ALA A 386 -7.77 -26.97 -11.18
CA ALA A 386 -7.39 -25.61 -10.80
C ALA A 386 -5.88 -25.49 -10.58
N VAL A 387 -5.37 -24.25 -10.58
CA VAL A 387 -3.99 -23.93 -10.19
C VAL A 387 -3.97 -23.65 -8.69
N GLN A 388 -3.19 -24.40 -7.92
CA GLN A 388 -2.94 -24.08 -6.52
C GLN A 388 -1.96 -22.90 -6.44
N VAL A 389 -2.23 -21.94 -5.56
CA VAL A 389 -1.34 -20.80 -5.31
C VAL A 389 -0.99 -20.77 -3.83
N GLU A 390 0.32 -20.79 -3.54
CA GLU A 390 0.92 -20.77 -2.21
C GLU A 390 1.73 -19.48 -2.04
N LEU A 391 1.66 -18.84 -0.86
CA LEU A 391 2.53 -17.72 -0.51
C LEU A 391 3.45 -18.09 0.65
N PHE A 392 4.71 -17.64 0.60
CA PHE A 392 5.73 -17.86 1.64
C PHE A 392 6.38 -16.53 2.02
N GLU A 393 6.26 -16.15 3.29
CA GLU A 393 6.88 -14.93 3.84
C GLU A 393 8.19 -15.25 4.57
N GLY A 394 9.04 -14.24 4.78
CA GLY A 394 10.32 -14.38 5.51
C GLY A 394 11.55 -14.71 4.67
N ILE A 395 11.47 -14.63 3.34
CA ILE A 395 12.62 -14.83 2.45
C ILE A 395 13.57 -13.61 2.43
N GLY A 396 14.86 -13.86 2.25
CA GLY A 396 15.90 -12.83 2.28
C GLY A 396 15.78 -11.76 1.19
N THR A 397 16.25 -10.55 1.46
CA THR A 397 16.04 -9.37 0.59
C THR A 397 16.92 -9.29 -0.68
N ALA A 398 17.80 -10.28 -0.89
CA ALA A 398 18.75 -10.30 -1.99
C ALA A 398 18.09 -10.71 -3.33
N ALA A 399 18.53 -10.11 -4.44
CA ALA A 399 18.03 -10.40 -5.79
C ALA A 399 18.63 -11.70 -6.38
N ASN A 400 18.41 -12.83 -5.69
CA ASN A 400 18.85 -14.17 -6.07
C ASN A 400 17.79 -15.23 -5.70
N TRP A 401 18.13 -16.52 -5.78
CA TRP A 401 17.25 -17.63 -5.41
C TRP A 401 17.82 -18.46 -4.26
N ASN A 402 18.65 -17.86 -3.42
CA ASN A 402 19.44 -18.53 -2.38
C ASN A 402 18.75 -18.38 -1.02
N PHE A 403 17.57 -18.99 -0.88
CA PHE A 403 16.82 -19.02 0.38
C PHE A 403 16.03 -20.34 0.52
N THR A 404 15.74 -20.70 1.77
CA THR A 404 14.71 -21.70 2.09
C THR A 404 13.35 -21.03 2.22
N VAL A 405 12.27 -21.76 1.95
CA VAL A 405 10.90 -21.38 2.39
C VAL A 405 10.40 -22.38 3.43
N GLY A 406 9.60 -21.88 4.39
CA GLY A 406 8.90 -22.72 5.36
C GLY A 406 7.62 -23.34 4.79
N ALA A 407 6.65 -23.61 5.66
CA ALA A 407 5.28 -23.89 5.24
C ALA A 407 4.65 -22.63 4.59
N PRO A 408 3.68 -22.78 3.67
CA PRO A 408 2.98 -21.64 3.10
C PRO A 408 2.14 -20.93 4.17
N VAL A 409 2.17 -19.59 4.16
CA VAL A 409 1.36 -18.74 5.06
C VAL A 409 -0.04 -18.46 4.52
N GLU A 410 -0.28 -18.81 3.26
CA GLU A 410 -1.55 -18.66 2.54
C GLU A 410 -1.61 -19.74 1.45
N THR A 411 -2.79 -20.32 1.21
CA THR A 411 -3.00 -21.26 0.11
C THR A 411 -4.40 -21.08 -0.45
N TYR A 412 -4.50 -20.86 -1.76
CA TYR A 412 -5.76 -20.66 -2.48
C TYR A 412 -5.68 -21.28 -3.88
N THR A 413 -6.73 -21.10 -4.69
CA THR A 413 -6.80 -21.66 -6.06
C THR A 413 -7.26 -20.63 -7.07
N GLU A 414 -6.69 -20.68 -8.28
CA GLU A 414 -7.11 -19.89 -9.43
C GLU A 414 -7.40 -20.79 -10.65
N PRO A 415 -8.23 -20.36 -11.61
CA PRO A 415 -8.59 -21.18 -12.77
C PRO A 415 -7.47 -21.29 -13.82
N ALA A 416 -6.47 -20.40 -13.79
CA ALA A 416 -5.36 -20.36 -14.73
C ALA A 416 -4.08 -19.78 -14.08
N PHE A 417 -2.93 -19.96 -14.74
CA PHE A 417 -1.68 -19.27 -14.43
C PHE A 417 -1.73 -17.80 -14.90
N GLY A 418 -2.61 -17.02 -14.29
CA GLY A 418 -2.70 -15.57 -14.46
C GLY A 418 -3.06 -14.90 -13.14
N LEU A 419 -2.23 -13.96 -12.70
CA LEU A 419 -2.30 -13.33 -11.38
C LEU A 419 -2.07 -11.82 -11.52
N VAL A 420 -3.07 -11.03 -11.10
CA VAL A 420 -2.98 -9.56 -10.92
C VAL A 420 -2.81 -9.13 -9.46
N GLY A 421 -2.79 -10.07 -8.53
CA GLY A 421 -2.76 -9.79 -7.09
C GLY A 421 -2.77 -11.05 -6.24
N VAL A 422 -2.74 -10.84 -4.93
CA VAL A 422 -2.76 -11.87 -3.88
C VAL A 422 -3.75 -11.50 -2.77
N PRO A 423 -4.22 -12.46 -1.97
CA PRO A 423 -4.98 -12.21 -0.75
C PRO A 423 -4.35 -11.15 0.17
N GLN A 424 -5.18 -10.24 0.68
CA GLN A 424 -4.82 -9.32 1.75
C GLN A 424 -4.50 -10.09 3.04
N LYS A 425 -3.46 -9.65 3.74
CA LYS A 425 -3.10 -10.17 5.06
C LYS A 425 -3.81 -9.36 6.15
N TYR A 426 -4.27 -10.03 7.19
CA TYR A 426 -4.94 -9.43 8.34
C TYR A 426 -4.24 -9.83 9.64
N THR A 427 -4.35 -8.96 10.64
CA THR A 427 -4.07 -9.29 12.05
C THR A 427 -5.11 -10.28 12.59
N ASP A 428 -4.82 -10.84 13.76
CA ASP A 428 -5.74 -11.57 14.65
C ASP A 428 -7.02 -10.79 15.04
N ARG A 429 -7.04 -9.47 14.80
CA ARG A 429 -8.19 -8.57 15.04
C ARG A 429 -8.90 -8.11 13.76
N GLY A 430 -8.62 -8.76 12.62
CA GLY A 430 -9.24 -8.41 11.33
C GLY A 430 -8.82 -7.04 10.77
N VAL A 431 -7.77 -6.43 11.31
CA VAL A 431 -7.20 -5.17 10.79
C VAL A 431 -6.14 -5.53 9.74
N ARG A 432 -6.19 -4.91 8.56
CA ARG A 432 -5.27 -5.19 7.44
C ARG A 432 -3.80 -4.94 7.83
N ALA A 433 -2.91 -5.87 7.45
CA ALA A 433 -1.51 -5.93 7.85
C ALA A 433 -0.58 -6.15 6.65
N ASP A 434 0.71 -5.84 6.83
CA ASP A 434 1.72 -5.96 5.78
C ASP A 434 2.29 -7.40 5.68
N ARG A 435 2.50 -7.86 4.44
CA ARG A 435 3.29 -9.08 4.14
C ARG A 435 4.79 -8.75 4.22
N SER A 436 5.66 -9.75 4.42
CA SER A 436 7.11 -9.54 4.30
C SER A 436 7.47 -8.99 2.90
N ASN A 437 8.50 -8.15 2.82
CA ASN A 437 9.01 -7.64 1.55
C ASN A 437 10.51 -8.01 1.43
N PRO A 438 10.89 -8.98 0.58
CA PRO A 438 10.06 -9.74 -0.36
C PRO A 438 9.21 -10.86 0.29
N PHE A 439 8.33 -11.47 -0.52
CA PHE A 439 7.72 -12.78 -0.28
C PHE A 439 7.77 -13.64 -1.55
N LEU A 440 7.71 -14.97 -1.44
CA LEU A 440 7.61 -15.87 -2.59
C LEU A 440 6.14 -16.20 -2.87
N LEU A 441 5.74 -16.15 -4.14
CA LEU A 441 4.54 -16.79 -4.65
C LEU A 441 4.94 -18.06 -5.41
N ARG A 442 4.29 -19.19 -5.13
CA ARG A 442 4.32 -20.39 -5.99
C ARG A 442 2.92 -20.65 -6.54
N ALA A 443 2.81 -20.92 -7.84
CA ALA A 443 1.61 -21.45 -8.46
C ALA A 443 1.93 -22.83 -9.08
N SER A 444 1.07 -23.84 -8.88
CA SER A 444 1.34 -25.23 -9.27
C SER A 444 0.09 -25.95 -9.76
N ALA A 445 0.23 -26.73 -10.84
CA ALA A 445 -0.88 -27.51 -11.39
C ALA A 445 -0.42 -28.65 -12.31
N LEU A 446 -1.28 -29.67 -12.45
CA LEU A 446 -1.22 -30.62 -13.57
C LEU A 446 -2.03 -30.06 -14.75
N VAL A 447 -1.40 -29.96 -15.93
CA VAL A 447 -2.03 -29.42 -17.15
C VAL A 447 -1.84 -30.39 -18.31
N LYS A 448 -2.91 -30.64 -19.07
CA LYS A 448 -2.91 -31.52 -20.24
C LYS A 448 -2.93 -30.70 -21.54
N LEU A 449 -1.76 -30.46 -22.11
CA LEU A 449 -1.62 -29.86 -23.45
C LEU A 449 -1.83 -30.91 -24.55
N PRO A 450 -2.31 -30.54 -25.76
CA PRO A 450 -2.39 -31.47 -26.89
C PRO A 450 -1.03 -32.13 -27.24
N PRO A 451 -0.98 -33.29 -27.90
CA PRO A 451 0.28 -33.84 -28.40
C PRO A 451 0.95 -32.87 -29.38
N GLY A 452 2.25 -32.60 -29.22
CA GLY A 452 3.00 -31.69 -30.10
C GLY A 452 4.01 -30.81 -29.35
N GLU A 453 4.50 -29.79 -30.04
CA GLU A 453 5.36 -28.74 -29.48
C GLU A 453 4.59 -27.43 -29.48
N HIS A 454 4.54 -26.76 -28.32
CA HIS A 454 3.74 -25.56 -28.08
C HIS A 454 4.65 -24.42 -27.66
N ARG A 455 4.48 -23.24 -28.26
CA ARG A 455 5.15 -22.02 -27.80
C ARG A 455 4.52 -21.55 -26.49
N VAL A 456 5.35 -21.21 -25.51
CA VAL A 456 4.94 -20.78 -24.19
C VAL A 456 5.69 -19.49 -23.83
N LEU A 457 4.97 -18.58 -23.18
CA LEU A 457 5.45 -17.30 -22.67
C LEU A 457 5.32 -17.28 -21.15
N LEU A 458 6.40 -16.92 -20.46
CA LEU A 458 6.40 -16.49 -19.06
C LEU A 458 6.49 -14.96 -19.01
N ARG A 459 5.49 -14.29 -18.43
CA ARG A 459 5.46 -12.83 -18.18
C ARG A 459 5.47 -12.58 -16.67
N SER A 460 6.35 -11.69 -16.20
CA SER A 460 6.43 -11.28 -14.79
C SER A 460 6.99 -9.87 -14.64
N LEU A 461 6.57 -9.13 -13.62
CA LEU A 461 7.17 -7.83 -13.26
C LEU A 461 8.58 -7.99 -12.65
N GLN A 462 8.82 -9.12 -11.97
CA GLN A 462 10.02 -9.37 -11.17
C GLN A 462 10.61 -10.76 -11.47
N GLY A 463 11.58 -11.22 -10.67
CA GLY A 463 12.25 -12.50 -10.89
C GLY A 463 11.30 -13.69 -10.68
N ALA A 464 11.09 -14.46 -11.73
CA ALA A 464 10.25 -15.65 -11.75
C ALA A 464 10.94 -16.83 -12.46
N LYS A 465 10.65 -18.05 -12.02
CA LYS A 465 11.06 -19.33 -12.61
C LYS A 465 9.82 -20.13 -12.98
N LEU A 466 9.90 -20.87 -14.08
CA LEU A 466 8.87 -21.84 -14.46
C LEU A 466 9.53 -23.20 -14.70
N HIS A 467 9.09 -24.20 -13.95
CA HIS A 467 9.49 -25.58 -14.08
C HIS A 467 8.39 -26.39 -14.77
N VAL A 468 8.78 -27.33 -15.63
CA VAL A 468 7.90 -28.31 -16.29
C VAL A 468 8.45 -29.71 -16.00
N ASP A 469 7.61 -30.59 -15.45
CA ASP A 469 7.96 -31.95 -15.03
C ASP A 469 9.23 -32.00 -14.15
N GLY A 470 9.38 -31.01 -13.27
CA GLY A 470 10.50 -30.85 -12.34
C GLY A 470 11.78 -30.23 -12.94
N ARG A 471 11.78 -29.85 -14.23
CA ARG A 471 12.92 -29.23 -14.92
C ARG A 471 12.68 -27.75 -15.16
N LEU A 472 13.67 -26.90 -14.92
CA LEU A 472 13.58 -25.47 -15.24
C LEU A 472 13.42 -25.27 -16.75
N ALA A 473 12.37 -24.57 -17.17
CA ALA A 473 12.03 -24.34 -18.57
C ALA A 473 12.17 -22.86 -18.99
N ALA A 474 11.92 -21.92 -18.07
CA ALA A 474 12.14 -20.49 -18.26
C ALA A 474 12.46 -19.79 -16.94
N GLN A 475 13.20 -18.67 -16.99
CA GLN A 475 13.45 -17.80 -15.82
C GLN A 475 13.61 -16.34 -16.25
N THR A 476 12.77 -15.44 -15.73
CA THR A 476 12.91 -13.99 -15.96
C THR A 476 14.05 -13.40 -15.14
N LYS A 477 14.57 -12.27 -15.63
CA LYS A 477 15.61 -11.48 -14.94
C LYS A 477 15.00 -10.63 -13.82
N PHE A 478 15.70 -10.54 -12.69
CA PHE A 478 15.37 -9.59 -11.64
C PHE A 478 15.43 -8.14 -12.15
N ILE A 479 14.53 -7.28 -11.65
CA ILE A 479 14.62 -5.83 -11.82
C ILE A 479 15.48 -5.22 -10.72
N SER A 480 16.27 -4.21 -11.06
CA SER A 480 16.99 -3.39 -10.07
C SER A 480 16.13 -2.19 -9.65
N PRO A 481 16.19 -1.73 -8.38
CA PRO A 481 15.62 -0.45 -7.98
C PRO A 481 16.21 0.71 -8.78
N GLY A 482 15.44 1.79 -8.98
CA GLY A 482 15.87 2.92 -9.81
C GLY A 482 15.00 4.16 -9.62
N GLY A 483 15.61 5.26 -9.16
CA GLY A 483 14.92 6.51 -8.83
C GLY A 483 15.22 7.73 -9.72
N GLY A 484 16.05 7.58 -10.76
CA GLY A 484 16.41 8.65 -11.68
C GLY A 484 15.52 8.68 -12.93
N GLY A 485 15.03 9.87 -13.32
CA GLY A 485 14.04 10.03 -14.39
C GLY A 485 14.56 10.04 -15.84
N HIS A 486 15.84 9.76 -16.07
CA HIS A 486 16.49 9.85 -17.39
C HIS A 486 16.62 8.51 -18.13
N SER A 487 15.90 7.46 -17.71
CA SER A 487 15.96 6.17 -18.41
C SER A 487 15.45 6.30 -19.85
N LYS A 488 15.84 5.37 -20.72
CA LYS A 488 15.21 5.23 -22.04
C LYS A 488 13.73 4.87 -21.85
N VAL A 489 12.85 5.48 -22.64
CA VAL A 489 11.53 4.88 -22.91
C VAL A 489 11.79 3.57 -23.64
N ALA A 490 11.11 2.49 -23.23
CA ALA A 490 11.25 1.20 -23.91
C ALA A 490 10.60 1.26 -25.30
N GLU A 491 11.03 0.39 -26.21
CA GLU A 491 10.44 0.32 -27.56
C GLU A 491 9.11 -0.43 -27.52
N ALA A 492 8.18 -0.05 -28.40
CA ALA A 492 6.93 -0.78 -28.58
C ALA A 492 7.22 -2.20 -29.13
N PRO A 493 6.49 -3.24 -28.70
CA PRO A 493 6.69 -4.59 -29.23
C PRO A 493 6.50 -4.66 -30.76
N GLY A 494 7.34 -5.46 -31.42
CA GLY A 494 7.47 -5.48 -32.88
C GLY A 494 6.24 -5.96 -33.65
N ALA A 495 6.27 -5.80 -34.97
CA ALA A 495 5.20 -6.25 -35.88
C ALA A 495 5.05 -7.78 -35.93
N ASP A 496 6.03 -8.52 -35.39
CA ASP A 496 6.04 -9.97 -35.18
C ASP A 496 5.35 -10.41 -33.88
N TYR A 497 4.97 -9.46 -33.00
CA TYR A 497 4.30 -9.78 -31.74
C TYR A 497 2.90 -10.38 -31.97
N PRO A 498 2.56 -11.54 -31.37
CA PRO A 498 1.37 -12.30 -31.77
C PRO A 498 0.06 -11.48 -31.72
N PRO A 499 -0.76 -11.50 -32.80
CA PRO A 499 -1.97 -10.67 -32.90
C PRO A 499 -3.10 -11.11 -31.94
N SER A 500 -3.00 -12.31 -31.39
CA SER A 500 -3.90 -12.90 -30.38
C SER A 500 -3.40 -12.73 -28.93
N LEU A 501 -2.33 -11.95 -28.73
CA LEU A 501 -1.71 -11.72 -27.42
C LEU A 501 -1.66 -10.21 -27.11
N ARG A 502 -2.16 -9.83 -25.94
CA ARG A 502 -2.07 -8.45 -25.46
C ARG A 502 -0.65 -8.05 -25.07
N PHE A 503 -0.32 -6.77 -25.28
CA PHE A 503 1.01 -6.22 -25.02
C PHE A 503 1.37 -6.25 -23.51
N PRO A 504 2.66 -6.40 -23.16
CA PRO A 504 3.13 -6.29 -21.78
C PRO A 504 3.16 -4.82 -21.32
N LEU A 505 2.78 -4.60 -20.06
CA LEU A 505 2.97 -3.31 -19.37
C LEU A 505 4.47 -3.04 -19.11
N ASN A 506 4.87 -1.77 -18.91
CA ASN A 506 6.25 -1.42 -18.53
C ASN A 506 6.71 -2.13 -17.24
N GLY A 507 8.03 -2.19 -17.04
CA GLY A 507 8.67 -2.98 -15.98
C GLY A 507 8.75 -4.47 -16.31
N HIS A 508 7.71 -5.05 -16.92
CA HIS A 508 7.58 -6.50 -17.11
C HIS A 508 8.66 -7.10 -18.01
N LYS A 509 8.91 -8.39 -17.78
CA LYS A 509 9.90 -9.22 -18.46
C LYS A 509 9.19 -10.43 -19.05
N GLU A 510 9.56 -10.76 -20.27
CA GLU A 510 9.01 -11.86 -21.05
C GLU A 510 10.13 -12.84 -21.42
N GLU A 511 9.90 -14.12 -21.17
CA GLU A 511 10.80 -15.20 -21.57
C GLU A 511 10.00 -16.22 -22.40
N TRP A 512 10.51 -16.49 -23.60
CA TRP A 512 9.83 -17.29 -24.64
C TRP A 512 10.52 -18.64 -24.81
N PHE A 513 9.75 -19.72 -24.81
CA PHE A 513 10.27 -21.08 -24.88
C PHE A 513 9.25 -22.05 -25.51
N THR A 514 9.64 -23.32 -25.67
CA THR A 514 8.79 -24.37 -26.26
C THR A 514 8.62 -25.52 -25.27
N VAL A 515 7.38 -25.97 -25.07
CA VAL A 515 7.06 -27.18 -24.29
C VAL A 515 6.61 -28.30 -25.23
N LYS A 516 7.21 -29.48 -25.07
CA LYS A 516 6.83 -30.70 -25.79
C LYS A 516 5.87 -31.53 -24.94
N SER A 517 4.67 -31.75 -25.46
CA SER A 517 3.62 -32.57 -24.83
C SER A 517 3.41 -33.89 -25.57
N THR A 518 3.11 -34.94 -24.80
CA THR A 518 2.69 -36.26 -25.31
C THR A 518 1.17 -36.45 -25.27
N GLY A 519 0.40 -35.40 -24.99
CA GLY A 519 -1.05 -35.49 -24.75
C GLY A 519 -1.43 -36.02 -23.36
N LYS A 520 -0.45 -36.17 -22.46
CA LYS A 520 -0.64 -36.52 -21.03
C LYS A 520 -0.66 -35.25 -20.17
N GLU A 521 -1.02 -35.41 -18.90
CA GLU A 521 -0.81 -34.35 -17.91
C GLU A 521 0.69 -34.16 -17.67
N GLN A 522 1.11 -32.90 -17.58
CA GLN A 522 2.45 -32.45 -17.22
C GLN A 522 2.35 -31.52 -16.01
N HIS A 523 3.36 -31.54 -15.14
CA HIS A 523 3.39 -30.72 -13.93
C HIS A 523 4.07 -29.38 -14.18
N PHE A 524 3.34 -28.28 -13.99
CA PHE A 524 3.85 -26.92 -14.12
C PHE A 524 3.97 -26.27 -12.74
N VAL A 525 5.15 -25.70 -12.43
CA VAL A 525 5.41 -24.93 -11.21
C VAL A 525 6.01 -23.58 -11.56
N LEU A 526 5.22 -22.53 -11.39
CA LEU A 526 5.66 -21.14 -11.43
C LEU A 526 6.08 -20.71 -10.03
N GLU A 527 7.26 -20.11 -9.89
CA GLU A 527 7.73 -19.46 -8.65
C GLU A 527 8.10 -18.02 -8.99
N ALA A 528 7.64 -17.05 -8.21
CA ALA A 528 7.92 -15.62 -8.42
C ALA A 528 8.23 -14.93 -7.10
N ILE A 529 9.33 -14.20 -7.05
CA ILE A 529 9.65 -13.33 -5.91
C ILE A 529 8.88 -12.03 -6.10
N ILE A 530 8.12 -11.64 -5.08
CA ILE A 530 7.29 -10.44 -5.06
C ILE A 530 7.88 -9.46 -4.06
N GLY A 531 8.37 -8.34 -4.56
CA GLY A 531 9.10 -7.33 -3.80
C GLY A 531 10.61 -7.56 -3.79
N GLY A 532 11.27 -6.88 -2.86
CA GLY A 532 12.72 -6.91 -2.71
C GLY A 532 13.26 -5.61 -2.13
N LYS A 533 14.56 -5.57 -1.87
CA LYS A 533 15.22 -4.39 -1.30
C LYS A 533 15.06 -3.17 -2.21
N GLY A 534 14.26 -2.20 -1.76
CA GLY A 534 14.00 -0.96 -2.51
C GLY A 534 12.90 -1.06 -3.58
N LEU A 535 12.16 -2.17 -3.63
CA LEU A 535 11.04 -2.39 -4.55
C LEU A 535 9.71 -2.44 -3.77
N ARG A 536 8.58 -2.20 -4.46
CA ARG A 536 7.25 -2.53 -3.92
C ARG A 536 6.98 -4.04 -4.03
N PRO A 537 6.27 -4.63 -3.04
CA PRO A 537 5.78 -6.01 -3.10
C PRO A 537 4.55 -6.11 -4.03
N GLU A 538 4.78 -5.85 -5.31
CA GLU A 538 3.74 -5.72 -6.35
C GLU A 538 3.83 -6.88 -7.35
N VAL A 539 2.71 -7.57 -7.59
CA VAL A 539 2.64 -8.73 -8.49
C VAL A 539 2.76 -8.32 -9.95
N GLY A 540 2.18 -7.17 -10.31
CA GLY A 540 1.97 -6.78 -11.69
C GLY A 540 1.10 -7.80 -12.43
N GLU A 541 1.50 -8.09 -13.67
CA GLU A 541 0.88 -9.06 -14.55
C GLU A 541 1.77 -10.32 -14.62
N LEU A 542 1.55 -11.24 -13.69
CA LEU A 542 2.26 -12.51 -13.59
C LEU A 542 1.46 -13.59 -14.32
N THR A 543 1.92 -14.02 -15.51
CA THR A 543 1.20 -15.00 -16.33
C THR A 543 2.12 -16.06 -16.95
N VAL A 544 1.54 -17.24 -17.21
CA VAL A 544 2.09 -18.24 -18.13
C VAL A 544 1.06 -18.46 -19.24
N SER A 545 1.46 -18.28 -20.49
CA SER A 545 0.56 -18.35 -21.66
C SER A 545 1.06 -19.33 -22.70
N VAL A 546 0.19 -20.11 -23.30
CA VAL A 546 0.50 -21.16 -24.29
C VAL A 546 -0.24 -20.92 -25.61
N GLU A 547 0.45 -21.10 -26.73
CA GLU A 547 -0.14 -21.04 -28.06
C GLU A 547 -0.89 -22.35 -28.37
N LEU A 548 -2.20 -22.25 -28.63
CA LEU A 548 -3.09 -23.38 -28.90
C LEU A 548 -4.00 -23.07 -30.10
N PRO A 549 -4.57 -24.07 -30.79
CA PRO A 549 -5.59 -23.82 -31.81
C PRO A 549 -6.75 -22.98 -31.27
N ALA A 550 -7.13 -21.92 -32.00
CA ALA A 550 -8.22 -21.05 -31.62
C ALA A 550 -9.56 -21.80 -31.66
N GLN A 551 -10.40 -21.61 -30.64
CA GLN A 551 -11.75 -22.18 -30.61
C GLN A 551 -12.78 -21.19 -31.17
N LEU A 552 -13.75 -21.74 -31.90
CA LEU A 552 -14.73 -21.07 -32.79
C LEU A 552 -15.73 -20.10 -32.13
N ALA A 553 -15.49 -19.61 -30.90
CA ALA A 553 -16.46 -18.89 -30.09
C ALA A 553 -16.17 -17.40 -29.85
N SER A 554 -14.90 -17.01 -29.63
CA SER A 554 -14.54 -15.65 -29.19
C SER A 554 -13.86 -14.78 -30.25
N VAL A 555 -13.32 -15.38 -31.31
CA VAL A 555 -12.73 -14.65 -32.45
C VAL A 555 -13.75 -14.63 -33.60
N GLY A 556 -13.91 -13.47 -34.24
CA GLY A 556 -14.93 -13.27 -35.27
C GLY A 556 -14.87 -14.25 -36.44
N LYS A 557 -16.02 -14.47 -37.10
CA LYS A 557 -16.21 -15.35 -38.27
C LYS A 557 -15.13 -15.08 -39.35
N GLY A 558 -14.07 -15.88 -39.34
CA GLY A 558 -12.92 -15.74 -40.25
C GLY A 558 -11.58 -16.22 -39.67
N ALA A 559 -11.43 -16.26 -38.34
CA ALA A 559 -10.15 -16.62 -37.72
C ALA A 559 -9.90 -18.14 -37.61
N ALA A 560 -9.40 -18.75 -38.68
CA ALA A 560 -8.74 -20.06 -38.62
C ALA A 560 -7.24 -19.88 -38.29
N GLY A 561 -6.80 -20.31 -37.11
CA GLY A 561 -5.40 -20.17 -36.68
C GLY A 561 -5.17 -20.57 -35.22
N ASN A 562 -3.97 -20.28 -34.69
CA ASN A 562 -3.65 -20.43 -33.28
C ASN A 562 -3.84 -19.12 -32.51
N ALA A 563 -4.08 -19.22 -31.20
CA ALA A 563 -4.19 -18.11 -30.27
C ALA A 563 -3.44 -18.42 -28.96
N PHE A 564 -2.87 -17.39 -28.33
CA PHE A 564 -2.33 -17.52 -26.98
C PHE A 564 -3.46 -17.58 -25.96
N GLN A 565 -3.40 -18.54 -25.05
CA GLN A 565 -4.32 -18.71 -23.94
C GLN A 565 -3.54 -18.76 -22.63
N LEU A 566 -4.12 -18.27 -21.53
CA LEU A 566 -3.54 -18.49 -20.20
C LEU A 566 -3.44 -20.00 -19.95
N LEU A 567 -2.28 -20.47 -19.51
CA LEU A 567 -2.06 -21.87 -19.18
C LEU A 567 -3.01 -22.27 -18.04
N ALA A 568 -3.78 -23.34 -18.23
CA ALA A 568 -4.84 -23.70 -17.30
C ALA A 568 -5.17 -25.21 -17.38
N PRO A 569 -5.41 -25.90 -16.25
CA PRO A 569 -5.86 -27.29 -16.26
C PRO A 569 -7.19 -27.49 -17.00
N THR A 570 -8.14 -26.58 -16.79
CA THR A 570 -9.51 -26.65 -17.35
C THR A 570 -9.91 -25.39 -18.12
N ALA A 571 -9.62 -24.20 -17.59
CA ALA A 571 -10.09 -22.94 -18.16
C ALA A 571 -9.55 -22.68 -19.58
N ARG A 572 -10.31 -21.91 -20.36
CA ARG A 572 -9.95 -21.49 -21.72
C ARG A 572 -10.13 -19.98 -21.79
N VAL A 573 -9.05 -19.26 -21.52
CA VAL A 573 -9.01 -17.80 -21.50
C VAL A 573 -7.97 -17.37 -22.52
N THR A 574 -8.38 -16.80 -23.64
CA THR A 574 -7.46 -16.15 -24.58
C THR A 574 -6.69 -15.06 -23.84
N HIS A 575 -5.41 -14.87 -24.14
CA HIS A 575 -4.64 -13.78 -23.54
C HIS A 575 -4.68 -12.51 -24.40
N ASP A 576 -5.88 -12.15 -24.88
CA ASP A 576 -6.18 -10.85 -25.50
C ASP A 576 -6.73 -9.86 -24.47
N ASP A 577 -6.90 -8.59 -24.84
CA ASP A 577 -7.32 -7.54 -23.90
C ASP A 577 -8.74 -7.74 -23.38
N LEU A 578 -9.67 -8.16 -24.25
CA LEU A 578 -11.07 -8.34 -23.88
C LEU A 578 -11.26 -9.50 -22.88
N ALA A 579 -10.61 -10.64 -23.13
CA ALA A 579 -10.64 -11.78 -22.24
C ALA A 579 -9.85 -11.53 -20.95
N TRP A 580 -8.73 -10.79 -21.01
CA TRP A 580 -7.95 -10.41 -19.83
C TRP A 580 -8.68 -9.42 -18.91
N GLU A 581 -9.35 -8.40 -19.47
CA GLU A 581 -10.14 -7.43 -18.68
C GLU A 581 -11.27 -8.14 -17.92
N SER A 582 -11.93 -9.11 -18.55
CA SER A 582 -12.92 -9.95 -17.86
C SER A 582 -12.27 -10.88 -16.81
N TYR A 583 -11.16 -11.55 -17.14
CA TYR A 583 -10.46 -12.47 -16.24
C TYR A 583 -9.94 -11.78 -14.97
N SER A 584 -9.28 -10.64 -15.13
CA SER A 584 -8.67 -9.87 -14.03
C SER A 584 -9.73 -9.23 -13.12
N ALA A 585 -10.83 -8.70 -13.67
CA ALA A 585 -11.96 -8.23 -12.88
C ALA A 585 -12.60 -9.38 -12.07
N GLN A 586 -12.77 -10.57 -12.67
CA GLN A 586 -13.26 -11.75 -11.96
C GLN A 586 -12.27 -12.22 -10.87
N GLN A 587 -10.96 -12.16 -11.12
CA GLN A 587 -9.93 -12.50 -10.13
C GLN A 587 -9.96 -11.55 -8.93
N LEU A 588 -9.99 -10.23 -9.16
CA LEU A 588 -10.09 -9.24 -8.09
C LEU A 588 -11.39 -9.41 -7.28
N SER A 589 -12.50 -9.78 -7.93
CA SER A 589 -13.76 -10.11 -7.26
C SER A 589 -13.69 -11.38 -6.39
N ARG A 590 -13.02 -12.45 -6.88
CA ARG A 590 -12.73 -13.66 -6.08
C ARG A 590 -11.87 -13.33 -4.86
N LEU A 591 -10.78 -12.57 -5.05
CA LEU A 591 -9.88 -12.15 -3.99
C LEU A 591 -10.62 -11.28 -2.95
N ALA A 592 -11.36 -10.25 -3.36
CA ALA A 592 -12.13 -9.40 -2.45
C ALA A 592 -13.19 -10.19 -1.65
N THR A 593 -13.85 -11.18 -2.27
CA THR A 593 -14.80 -12.08 -1.60
C THR A 593 -14.11 -12.93 -0.54
N ALA A 594 -12.98 -13.55 -0.89
CA ALA A 594 -12.20 -14.39 0.01
C ALA A 594 -11.56 -13.58 1.15
N ASP A 595 -11.08 -12.36 0.87
CA ASP A 595 -10.48 -11.47 1.87
C ASP A 595 -11.52 -10.90 2.82
N ALA A 596 -12.74 -10.62 2.36
CA ALA A 596 -13.85 -10.30 3.25
C ALA A 596 -14.21 -11.49 4.17
N GLN A 597 -14.02 -12.73 3.72
CA GLN A 597 -14.20 -13.92 4.57
C GLN A 597 -13.04 -14.07 5.58
N ARG A 598 -11.77 -14.05 5.13
CA ARG A 598 -10.57 -14.05 5.99
C ARG A 598 -10.67 -13.00 7.11
N ARG A 599 -11.11 -11.78 6.77
CA ARG A 599 -11.29 -10.68 7.72
C ARG A 599 -12.38 -10.96 8.75
N ARG A 600 -13.53 -11.54 8.33
CA ARG A 600 -14.58 -11.99 9.26
C ARG A 600 -14.12 -13.12 10.18
N ASP A 601 -13.34 -14.06 9.66
CA ASP A 601 -12.84 -15.21 10.43
C ASP A 601 -11.79 -14.78 11.47
N ALA A 602 -10.86 -13.90 11.10
CA ALA A 602 -9.97 -13.24 12.07
C ALA A 602 -10.77 -12.44 13.11
N ASN A 603 -11.79 -11.71 12.67
CA ASN A 603 -12.71 -10.97 13.57
C ASN A 603 -13.52 -11.87 14.53
N ALA A 604 -13.55 -13.19 14.39
CA ALA A 604 -14.44 -14.06 15.17
C ALA A 604 -14.17 -14.02 16.68
N ASN A 605 -12.92 -13.80 17.12
CA ASN A 605 -12.59 -13.60 18.54
C ASN A 605 -12.74 -12.14 18.98
N GLU A 606 -12.31 -11.21 18.13
CA GLU A 606 -12.46 -9.77 18.34
C GLU A 606 -13.93 -9.38 18.59
N ASN A 607 -14.86 -9.92 17.81
CA ASN A 607 -16.30 -9.68 17.94
C ASN A 607 -16.87 -10.14 19.31
N LYS A 608 -16.29 -11.16 19.96
CA LYS A 608 -16.73 -11.62 21.28
C LYS A 608 -16.42 -10.58 22.36
N TYR A 609 -15.24 -9.95 22.28
CA TYR A 609 -14.87 -8.84 23.17
C TYR A 609 -15.84 -7.67 23.02
N TRP A 610 -16.14 -7.26 21.78
CA TRP A 610 -17.03 -6.13 21.54
C TRP A 610 -18.46 -6.43 21.99
N ALA A 611 -18.96 -7.66 21.77
CA ALA A 611 -20.25 -8.09 22.32
C ALA A 611 -20.30 -8.02 23.87
N GLN A 612 -19.23 -8.43 24.56
CA GLN A 612 -19.11 -8.32 26.02
C GLN A 612 -19.08 -6.86 26.48
N ARG A 613 -18.28 -6.00 25.82
CA ARG A 613 -18.23 -4.56 26.09
C ARG A 613 -19.58 -3.89 25.88
N HIS A 614 -20.30 -4.23 24.81
CA HIS A 614 -21.63 -3.70 24.52
C HIS A 614 -22.70 -4.20 25.49
N GLU A 615 -22.54 -5.40 26.05
CA GLU A 615 -23.41 -5.87 27.13
C GLU A 615 -23.16 -5.10 28.44
N ALA A 616 -21.89 -4.81 28.77
CA ALA A 616 -21.55 -3.93 29.87
C ALA A 616 -22.10 -2.50 29.66
N VAL A 617 -22.06 -1.97 28.43
CA VAL A 617 -22.72 -0.70 28.05
C VAL A 617 -24.23 -0.77 28.25
N ARG A 618 -24.92 -1.81 27.75
CA ARG A 618 -26.37 -1.99 27.96
C ARG A 618 -26.73 -2.06 29.44
N LYS A 619 -25.98 -2.82 30.23
CA LYS A 619 -26.16 -2.92 31.69
C LYS A 619 -25.89 -1.58 32.40
N PHE A 620 -24.91 -0.80 31.95
CA PHE A 620 -24.68 0.55 32.48
C PHE A 620 -25.85 1.49 32.14
N LEU A 621 -26.40 1.42 30.93
CA LEU A 621 -27.52 2.27 30.52
C LEU A 621 -28.81 2.02 31.30
N THR A 622 -29.02 0.85 31.92
CA THR A 622 -30.19 0.66 32.80
C THR A 622 -30.12 1.45 34.10
N THR A 623 -28.94 1.93 34.52
CA THR A 623 -28.79 2.82 35.68
C THR A 623 -28.97 4.30 35.34
N LYS A 624 -28.81 4.69 34.06
CA LYS A 624 -29.17 6.02 33.54
C LYS A 624 -30.67 6.06 33.21
N PRO A 625 -31.45 7.07 33.66
CA PRO A 625 -32.84 7.24 33.24
C PRO A 625 -32.93 7.39 31.72
N ALA A 626 -34.03 6.90 31.13
CA ALA A 626 -34.30 7.09 29.71
C ALA A 626 -34.91 8.49 29.46
N PRO A 627 -34.59 9.18 28.34
CA PRO A 627 -35.24 10.42 27.97
C PRO A 627 -36.76 10.25 27.84
N PRO A 628 -37.58 11.22 28.30
CA PRO A 628 -39.03 11.14 28.19
C PRO A 628 -39.45 11.20 26.72
N ILE A 629 -40.38 10.33 26.30
CA ILE A 629 -40.88 10.29 24.94
C ILE A 629 -42.27 10.96 24.89
N PRO A 630 -42.47 12.09 24.18
CA PRO A 630 -43.74 12.79 24.09
C PRO A 630 -44.91 11.88 23.71
N ALA A 631 -46.09 12.13 24.29
CA ALA A 631 -47.29 11.37 23.98
C ALA A 631 -47.65 11.46 22.48
N PRO A 632 -48.29 10.45 21.88
CA PRO A 632 -48.76 10.53 20.50
C PRO A 632 -49.73 11.69 20.30
N THR A 633 -49.33 12.71 19.53
CA THR A 633 -50.24 13.73 19.02
C THR A 633 -51.19 13.13 17.98
N ALA A 634 -52.35 13.75 17.79
CA ALA A 634 -53.28 13.37 16.72
C ALA A 634 -52.59 13.39 15.34
N PRO A 635 -53.02 12.56 14.37
CA PRO A 635 -52.43 12.54 13.03
C PRO A 635 -52.46 13.92 12.38
N LEU A 636 -51.29 14.41 11.94
CA LEU A 636 -51.19 15.66 11.20
C LEU A 636 -51.94 15.51 9.86
N PRO A 637 -52.75 16.51 9.45
CA PRO A 637 -53.68 16.36 8.35
C PRO A 637 -52.97 16.07 7.02
N GLN A 638 -53.35 14.96 6.37
CA GLN A 638 -52.89 14.62 5.03
C GLN A 638 -53.76 15.33 3.98
N THR A 639 -53.14 15.72 2.86
CA THR A 639 -53.86 16.33 1.72
C THR A 639 -54.74 15.28 1.01
N PRO A 640 -55.94 15.64 0.49
CA PRO A 640 -56.93 14.67 0.00
C PRO A 640 -56.44 13.70 -1.08
N ASP A 641 -55.53 14.14 -1.96
CA ASP A 641 -55.06 13.35 -3.11
C ASP A 641 -53.98 12.32 -2.77
N ALA A 642 -53.56 12.22 -1.50
CA ALA A 642 -52.60 11.21 -1.08
C ALA A 642 -53.26 9.82 -1.06
N ARG A 643 -52.70 8.86 -1.82
CA ARG A 643 -52.93 7.43 -1.53
C ARG A 643 -52.59 7.19 -0.05
N PRO A 644 -53.35 6.35 0.68
CA PRO A 644 -53.08 6.08 2.10
C PRO A 644 -51.75 5.33 2.27
N GLN A 645 -50.65 6.08 2.38
CA GLN A 645 -49.33 5.60 2.77
C GLN A 645 -49.36 5.31 4.27
N THR A 646 -49.90 4.15 4.64
CA THR A 646 -49.98 3.66 6.02
C THR A 646 -48.61 3.19 6.54
N LEU A 647 -47.65 4.11 6.61
CA LEU A 647 -46.51 3.99 7.50
C LEU A 647 -47.02 3.67 8.91
N ALA A 648 -46.46 2.65 9.55
CA ALA A 648 -46.96 2.14 10.82
C ALA A 648 -47.03 3.28 11.87
N PRO A 649 -48.20 3.54 12.47
CA PRO A 649 -48.36 4.64 13.42
C PRO A 649 -47.56 4.34 14.69
N GLY A 650 -46.47 5.09 14.92
CA GLY A 650 -45.70 4.99 16.17
C GLY A 650 -44.19 5.14 16.10
N ASN A 651 -43.56 5.57 14.99
CA ASN A 651 -42.12 5.87 15.02
C ASN A 651 -41.82 6.95 16.06
N THR A 652 -40.95 6.63 17.01
CA THR A 652 -40.56 7.49 18.13
C THR A 652 -40.00 8.85 17.69
N ILE A 653 -39.25 8.90 16.58
CA ILE A 653 -38.69 10.16 16.04
C ILE A 653 -39.80 11.15 15.72
N ASP A 654 -40.87 10.69 15.07
CA ASP A 654 -41.99 11.53 14.66
C ASP A 654 -42.80 12.04 15.86
N ARG A 655 -42.79 11.35 17.02
CA ARG A 655 -43.42 11.84 18.26
C ARG A 655 -42.71 13.09 18.80
N PHE A 656 -41.38 13.09 18.81
CA PHE A 656 -40.59 14.27 19.20
C PHE A 656 -40.78 15.45 18.24
N ILE A 657 -40.73 15.18 16.92
CA ILE A 657 -40.88 16.22 15.90
C ILE A 657 -42.31 16.78 15.88
N ALA A 658 -43.34 15.93 15.95
CA ALA A 658 -44.74 16.38 15.96
C ALA A 658 -45.07 17.23 17.19
N ALA A 659 -44.53 16.91 18.37
CA ALA A 659 -44.68 17.75 19.56
C ALA A 659 -44.08 19.16 19.37
N LYS A 660 -42.88 19.25 18.78
CA LYS A 660 -42.21 20.51 18.43
C LYS A 660 -42.97 21.30 17.37
N LEU A 661 -43.43 20.65 16.30
CA LEU A 661 -44.23 21.26 15.23
C LEU A 661 -45.57 21.80 15.75
N ALA A 662 -46.26 21.04 16.61
CA ALA A 662 -47.50 21.46 17.24
C ALA A 662 -47.31 22.69 18.15
N ALA A 663 -46.25 22.71 18.97
CA ALA A 663 -45.89 23.86 19.80
C ALA A 663 -45.56 25.11 18.95
N ALA A 664 -44.83 24.94 17.85
CA ALA A 664 -44.50 26.01 16.90
C ALA A 664 -45.65 26.38 15.94
N LYS A 665 -46.75 25.63 15.93
CA LYS A 665 -47.88 25.75 14.99
C LYS A 665 -47.50 25.62 13.51
N VAL A 666 -46.42 24.89 13.21
CA VAL A 666 -45.90 24.67 11.85
C VAL A 666 -46.47 23.37 11.29
N GLN A 667 -47.11 23.43 10.13
CA GLN A 667 -47.52 22.23 9.39
C GLN A 667 -46.31 21.60 8.68
N PRO A 668 -46.20 20.26 8.65
CA PRO A 668 -45.13 19.57 7.95
C PRO A 668 -45.36 19.52 6.43
N ALA A 669 -44.30 19.25 5.68
CA ALA A 669 -44.41 18.91 4.27
C ALA A 669 -45.17 17.57 4.06
N PRO A 670 -45.79 17.35 2.87
CA PRO A 670 -46.37 16.07 2.50
C PRO A 670 -45.29 14.97 2.37
N LEU A 671 -45.72 13.70 2.40
CA LEU A 671 -44.87 12.55 2.09
C LEU A 671 -44.52 12.51 0.59
N THR A 672 -43.35 11.96 0.29
CA THR A 672 -42.89 11.69 -1.08
C THR A 672 -43.63 10.51 -1.72
N ASP A 673 -43.70 10.49 -3.05
CA ASP A 673 -44.09 9.30 -3.80
C ASP A 673 -43.02 8.19 -3.70
N ASP A 674 -43.35 6.99 -4.20
CA ASP A 674 -42.47 5.82 -4.08
C ASP A 674 -41.21 5.89 -4.97
N ALA A 675 -41.26 6.52 -6.14
CA ALA A 675 -40.08 6.66 -7.00
C ALA A 675 -39.08 7.64 -6.38
N THR A 676 -39.58 8.79 -5.90
CA THR A 676 -38.81 9.77 -5.12
C THR A 676 -38.21 9.15 -3.86
N PHE A 677 -39.01 8.43 -3.06
CA PHE A 677 -38.55 7.73 -1.86
C PHE A 677 -37.41 6.74 -2.18
N LEU A 678 -37.56 5.92 -3.23
CA LEU A 678 -36.54 4.94 -3.60
C LEU A 678 -35.25 5.61 -4.11
N ARG A 679 -35.37 6.69 -4.91
CA ARG A 679 -34.20 7.46 -5.37
C ARG A 679 -33.44 8.06 -4.19
N ARG A 680 -34.14 8.72 -3.25
CA ARG A 680 -33.54 9.25 -2.01
C ARG A 680 -32.86 8.16 -1.19
N LEU A 681 -33.56 7.05 -0.94
CA LEU A 681 -33.04 5.91 -0.17
C LEU A 681 -31.76 5.34 -0.80
N ALA A 682 -31.73 5.14 -2.12
CA ALA A 682 -30.58 4.61 -2.82
C ALA A 682 -29.36 5.55 -2.73
N LEU A 683 -29.56 6.85 -2.88
CA LEU A 683 -28.52 7.87 -2.74
C LEU A 683 -27.99 7.96 -1.29
N ASP A 684 -28.88 7.87 -0.29
CA ASP A 684 -28.51 7.93 1.14
C ASP A 684 -27.92 6.63 1.71
N THR A 685 -28.07 5.51 1.01
CA THR A 685 -27.49 4.21 1.39
C THR A 685 -26.30 3.83 0.51
N VAL A 686 -26.51 3.67 -0.79
CA VAL A 686 -25.56 3.11 -1.77
C VAL A 686 -24.76 4.19 -2.51
N GLY A 687 -25.20 5.45 -2.47
CA GLY A 687 -24.51 6.59 -3.08
C GLY A 687 -24.86 6.87 -4.54
N VAL A 688 -25.64 5.99 -5.18
CA VAL A 688 -26.07 6.10 -6.59
C VAL A 688 -27.57 5.80 -6.73
N PRO A 689 -28.23 6.24 -7.82
CA PRO A 689 -29.61 5.89 -8.14
C PRO A 689 -29.89 4.38 -8.14
N PRO A 690 -31.14 3.95 -7.86
CA PRO A 690 -31.53 2.55 -7.97
C PRO A 690 -31.46 2.09 -9.42
N THR A 691 -31.13 0.81 -9.66
CA THR A 691 -31.18 0.26 -11.02
C THR A 691 -32.63 0.20 -11.54
N PRO A 692 -32.85 0.17 -12.87
CA PRO A 692 -34.19 -0.03 -13.43
C PRO A 692 -34.91 -1.25 -12.87
N GLU A 693 -34.17 -2.32 -12.56
CA GLU A 693 -34.69 -3.57 -11.97
C GLU A 693 -35.15 -3.35 -10.53
N GLN A 694 -34.37 -2.65 -9.72
CA GLN A 694 -34.72 -2.30 -8.34
C GLN A 694 -35.96 -1.40 -8.29
N LEU A 695 -36.01 -0.38 -9.17
CA LEU A 695 -37.16 0.51 -9.31
C LEU A 695 -38.42 -0.25 -9.76
N ARG A 696 -38.32 -1.05 -10.82
CA ARG A 696 -39.42 -1.87 -11.36
C ARG A 696 -39.98 -2.83 -10.32
N ALA A 697 -39.11 -3.52 -9.57
CA ALA A 697 -39.51 -4.43 -8.50
C ALA A 697 -40.21 -3.70 -7.34
N PHE A 698 -39.71 -2.52 -6.94
CA PHE A 698 -40.28 -1.75 -5.83
C PHE A 698 -41.60 -1.04 -6.16
N LEU A 699 -41.78 -0.59 -7.42
CA LEU A 699 -43.04 -0.02 -7.88
C LEU A 699 -44.13 -1.08 -8.12
N ALA A 700 -43.75 -2.32 -8.44
CA ALA A 700 -44.65 -3.47 -8.51
C ALA A 700 -45.05 -4.03 -7.13
N ASP A 701 -44.25 -3.77 -6.09
CA ASP A 701 -44.55 -4.14 -4.71
C ASP A 701 -45.74 -3.30 -4.18
N ASN A 702 -46.79 -4.01 -3.72
CA ASN A 702 -48.00 -3.44 -3.15
C ASN A 702 -48.16 -3.79 -1.65
N SER A 703 -47.12 -4.36 -1.02
CA SER A 703 -47.15 -4.69 0.40
C SER A 703 -47.13 -3.42 1.28
N PRO A 704 -47.86 -3.40 2.42
CA PRO A 704 -47.93 -2.21 3.28
C PRO A 704 -46.58 -1.87 3.94
N ASN A 705 -45.69 -2.86 4.06
CA ASN A 705 -44.35 -2.70 4.62
C ASN A 705 -43.24 -2.51 3.56
N LYS A 706 -43.58 -2.31 2.27
CA LYS A 706 -42.58 -2.27 1.19
C LYS A 706 -41.45 -1.27 1.39
N ARG A 707 -41.72 -0.11 1.99
CA ARG A 707 -40.69 0.92 2.29
C ARG A 707 -39.69 0.44 3.34
N ALA A 708 -40.16 -0.22 4.40
CA ALA A 708 -39.29 -0.84 5.40
C ALA A 708 -38.47 -1.99 4.79
N ALA A 709 -39.11 -2.86 3.98
CA ALA A 709 -38.42 -3.93 3.27
C ALA A 709 -37.38 -3.39 2.26
N ALA A 710 -37.62 -2.23 1.63
CA ALA A 710 -36.64 -1.55 0.80
C ALA A 710 -35.47 -1.01 1.63
N ILE A 711 -35.72 -0.41 2.79
CA ILE A 711 -34.67 0.08 3.72
C ILE A 711 -33.73 -1.05 4.12
N ASP A 712 -34.24 -2.21 4.54
CA ASP A 712 -33.39 -3.37 4.89
C ASP A 712 -32.62 -3.93 3.69
N ARG A 713 -33.26 -4.02 2.50
CA ARG A 713 -32.57 -4.43 1.27
C ARG A 713 -31.41 -3.49 0.92
N PHE A 714 -31.63 -2.18 0.96
CA PHE A 714 -30.62 -1.18 0.57
C PHE A 714 -29.50 -1.03 1.62
N LEU A 715 -29.80 -1.16 2.92
CA LEU A 715 -28.78 -1.22 3.97
C LEU A 715 -27.92 -2.50 3.91
N ALA A 716 -28.39 -3.57 3.26
CA ALA A 716 -27.62 -4.78 3.03
C ALA A 716 -26.71 -4.72 1.79
N LEU A 717 -26.84 -3.72 0.91
CA LEU A 717 -26.02 -3.60 -0.30
C LEU A 717 -24.59 -3.13 0.00
N PRO A 718 -23.57 -3.60 -0.76
CA PRO A 718 -22.16 -3.30 -0.48
C PRO A 718 -21.80 -1.81 -0.62
N GLY A 719 -22.50 -1.05 -1.48
CA GLY A 719 -22.27 0.39 -1.66
C GLY A 719 -22.60 1.24 -0.43
N TRP A 720 -23.17 0.66 0.64
CA TRP A 720 -23.13 1.28 1.96
C TRP A 720 -21.71 1.67 2.38
N ALA A 721 -20.70 0.86 2.03
CA ALA A 721 -19.31 1.23 2.27
C ALA A 721 -18.86 2.40 1.38
N ASP A 722 -19.08 2.30 0.05
CA ASP A 722 -18.76 3.36 -0.93
C ASP A 722 -19.27 4.74 -0.48
N ASN A 723 -20.54 4.82 -0.04
CA ASN A 723 -21.22 6.06 0.34
C ASN A 723 -20.81 6.63 1.72
N TRP A 724 -20.04 5.89 2.53
CA TRP A 724 -19.50 6.39 3.81
C TRP A 724 -18.02 6.78 3.73
N VAL A 725 -17.23 6.22 2.81
CA VAL A 725 -15.77 6.44 2.76
C VAL A 725 -15.44 7.91 2.47
N GLY A 726 -16.03 8.52 1.42
CA GLY A 726 -15.76 9.93 1.06
C GLY A 726 -15.99 10.94 2.19
N TYR A 727 -16.99 10.68 3.04
CA TYR A 727 -17.25 11.50 4.24
C TYR A 727 -16.18 11.33 5.31
N TRP A 728 -15.82 10.09 5.64
CA TRP A 728 -14.82 9.80 6.67
C TRP A 728 -13.38 10.13 6.22
N GLN A 729 -13.10 10.15 4.92
CA GLN A 729 -11.84 10.68 4.40
C GLN A 729 -11.67 12.18 4.73
N ASP A 730 -12.73 12.99 4.63
CA ASP A 730 -12.65 14.41 5.01
C ASP A 730 -12.64 14.62 6.52
N VAL A 731 -13.47 13.90 7.27
CA VAL A 731 -13.53 14.00 8.74
C VAL A 731 -12.24 13.52 9.41
N LEU A 732 -11.55 12.51 8.85
CA LEU A 732 -10.30 11.96 9.39
C LEU A 732 -9.04 12.50 8.68
N ALA A 733 -9.20 13.46 7.77
CA ALA A 733 -8.11 14.08 7.00
C ALA A 733 -7.24 13.08 6.20
N GLU A 734 -7.85 12.09 5.54
CA GLU A 734 -7.15 11.07 4.76
C GLU A 734 -6.53 11.67 3.48
N ASN A 735 -5.23 11.96 3.54
CA ASN A 735 -4.50 12.72 2.53
C ASN A 735 -3.45 11.89 1.76
N PRO A 736 -3.84 10.92 0.92
CA PRO A 736 -2.90 10.33 -0.01
C PRO A 736 -2.61 11.29 -1.17
N GLY A 737 -1.33 11.55 -1.40
CA GLY A 737 -0.81 12.03 -2.67
C GLY A 737 -0.31 10.85 -3.53
N ILE A 738 -0.39 10.98 -4.85
CA ILE A 738 0.18 10.01 -5.78
C ILE A 738 1.71 10.07 -5.82
N LEU A 739 2.27 11.26 -5.55
CA LEU A 739 3.67 11.45 -5.20
C LEU A 739 3.97 10.89 -3.80
N LYS A 740 5.21 10.43 -3.61
CA LYS A 740 5.98 10.50 -2.36
C LYS A 740 5.16 10.68 -1.08
N PRO A 741 4.84 9.59 -0.37
CA PRO A 741 4.26 9.63 0.98
C PRO A 741 5.01 10.48 2.01
N THR A 742 6.18 11.02 1.69
CA THR A 742 6.91 12.03 2.46
C THR A 742 6.44 13.49 2.26
N LEU A 743 5.39 13.75 1.46
CA LEU A 743 4.84 15.08 1.18
C LEU A 743 3.47 15.32 1.86
N ASN A 744 3.45 15.41 3.19
CA ASN A 744 2.25 15.62 4.01
C ASN A 744 1.12 14.60 3.77
N ASN A 745 1.52 13.34 3.59
CA ASN A 745 0.62 12.22 3.38
C ASN A 745 0.24 11.58 4.73
N THR A 746 -1.02 11.14 4.88
CA THR A 746 -1.53 10.47 6.10
C THR A 746 -1.66 8.95 5.97
N GLY A 747 -1.01 8.35 4.98
CA GLY A 747 -1.17 6.94 4.63
C GLY A 747 -2.55 6.64 4.01
N PRO A 748 -2.67 5.65 3.11
CA PRO A 748 -3.95 5.27 2.53
C PRO A 748 -4.74 4.37 3.50
N PHE A 749 -5.30 4.93 4.58
CA PHE A 749 -6.16 4.18 5.52
C PHE A 749 -7.63 4.09 5.05
N ARG A 750 -7.98 4.70 3.90
CA ARG A 750 -9.30 4.57 3.22
C ARG A 750 -9.81 3.13 3.08
N TRP A 751 -8.92 2.16 2.90
CA TRP A 751 -9.30 0.76 2.72
C TRP A 751 -9.86 0.15 4.01
N TRP A 752 -9.26 0.46 5.17
CA TRP A 752 -9.83 0.12 6.47
C TRP A 752 -11.15 0.87 6.76
N ILE A 753 -11.31 2.12 6.29
CA ILE A 753 -12.59 2.83 6.37
C ILE A 753 -13.67 2.02 5.61
N HIS A 754 -13.39 1.67 4.36
CA HIS A 754 -14.30 0.88 3.52
C HIS A 754 -14.63 -0.48 4.14
N GLU A 755 -13.62 -1.24 4.56
CA GLU A 755 -13.80 -2.55 5.22
C GLU A 755 -14.63 -2.45 6.50
N SER A 756 -14.48 -1.36 7.25
CA SER A 756 -15.27 -1.12 8.47
C SER A 756 -16.75 -0.94 8.18
N PHE A 757 -17.13 -0.20 7.13
CA PHE A 757 -18.55 -0.06 6.76
C PHE A 757 -19.09 -1.30 6.04
N ALA A 758 -18.26 -2.02 5.28
CA ALA A 758 -18.63 -3.28 4.64
C ALA A 758 -18.97 -4.38 5.66
N ASP A 759 -18.16 -4.52 6.72
CA ASP A 759 -18.39 -5.49 7.81
C ASP A 759 -19.42 -5.01 8.86
N ASN A 760 -19.99 -3.81 8.68
CA ASN A 760 -20.86 -3.12 9.64
C ASN A 760 -20.24 -2.99 11.05
N LYS A 761 -18.98 -2.54 11.10
CA LYS A 761 -18.20 -2.36 12.33
C LYS A 761 -18.86 -1.32 13.25
N PRO A 762 -19.07 -1.64 14.54
CA PRO A 762 -19.46 -0.67 15.58
C PRO A 762 -18.60 0.59 15.58
N LEU A 763 -19.21 1.76 15.80
CA LEU A 763 -18.46 3.02 15.70
C LEU A 763 -17.53 3.28 16.89
N ASP A 764 -17.81 2.72 18.06
CA ASP A 764 -16.87 2.74 19.20
C ASP A 764 -15.61 1.91 18.88
N ARG A 765 -15.78 0.74 18.25
CA ARG A 765 -14.71 -0.07 17.69
C ARG A 765 -13.95 0.65 16.57
N PHE A 766 -14.65 1.33 15.65
CA PHE A 766 -14.03 2.13 14.58
C PHE A 766 -13.11 3.23 15.14
N ALA A 767 -13.58 4.02 16.11
CA ALA A 767 -12.78 5.03 16.78
C ALA A 767 -11.58 4.39 17.52
N THR A 768 -11.80 3.27 18.22
CA THR A 768 -10.75 2.56 18.97
C THR A 768 -9.63 2.03 18.07
N GLU A 769 -9.95 1.39 16.94
CA GLU A 769 -8.94 0.90 15.99
C GLU A 769 -8.16 2.03 15.33
N LEU A 770 -8.81 3.15 15.00
CA LEU A 770 -8.14 4.34 14.47
C LEU A 770 -7.14 4.93 15.48
N ILE A 771 -7.58 5.08 16.74
CA ILE A 771 -6.76 5.63 17.84
C ILE A 771 -5.58 4.70 18.17
N ALA A 772 -5.76 3.38 18.09
CA ALA A 772 -4.69 2.40 18.28
C ALA A 772 -3.58 2.53 17.21
N MET A 773 -3.96 2.92 15.98
CA MET A 773 -3.09 3.01 14.79
C MET A 773 -2.29 1.72 14.55
N ASP A 774 -2.97 0.57 14.58
CA ASP A 774 -2.39 -0.75 14.35
C ASP A 774 -2.48 -1.18 12.87
N GLY A 775 -1.71 -2.22 12.49
CA GLY A 775 -1.76 -2.82 11.16
C GLY A 775 -0.86 -2.14 10.13
N SER A 776 -1.30 -2.12 8.87
CA SER A 776 -0.52 -1.62 7.72
C SER A 776 -0.40 -0.10 7.67
N VAL A 777 0.80 0.41 7.38
CA VAL A 777 1.06 1.87 7.18
C VAL A 777 0.78 2.31 5.75
N TYR A 778 1.08 1.46 4.76
CA TYR A 778 1.11 1.84 3.33
C TYR A 778 0.07 1.12 2.45
N HIS A 779 -0.57 0.05 2.94
CA HIS A 779 -1.40 -0.86 2.13
C HIS A 779 -2.86 -0.98 2.63
N GLY A 780 -3.29 -0.17 3.59
CA GLY A 780 -4.72 0.00 3.92
C GLY A 780 -5.12 0.14 5.39
N GLY A 781 -4.19 0.04 6.34
CA GLY A 781 -4.51 -0.09 7.76
C GLY A 781 -4.57 1.23 8.55
N PRO A 782 -5.14 1.21 9.78
CA PRO A 782 -5.13 2.32 10.73
C PRO A 782 -3.75 2.87 11.07
N ALA A 783 -2.68 2.05 11.03
CA ALA A 783 -1.31 2.55 11.21
C ALA A 783 -0.93 3.63 10.18
N GLY A 784 -1.59 3.67 9.01
CA GLY A 784 -1.51 4.77 8.07
C GLY A 784 -1.81 6.12 8.73
N PHE A 785 -2.89 6.21 9.53
CA PHE A 785 -3.30 7.43 10.26
C PHE A 785 -2.19 7.97 11.19
N GLY A 786 -1.25 7.14 11.65
CA GLY A 786 -0.09 7.60 12.41
C GLY A 786 0.91 8.45 11.60
N LEU A 787 0.87 8.37 10.28
CA LEU A 787 1.72 9.14 9.36
C LEU A 787 1.22 10.59 9.26
N ALA A 788 2.13 11.56 9.35
CA ALA A 788 1.92 12.97 9.00
C ALA A 788 3.26 13.56 8.56
N THR A 789 3.68 13.27 7.34
CA THR A 789 5.04 13.66 6.89
C THR A 789 5.15 15.17 6.70
N GLN A 790 6.32 15.77 6.94
CA GLN A 790 6.50 17.23 7.01
C GLN A 790 5.71 17.98 8.11
N ASN A 791 4.86 17.32 8.89
CA ASN A 791 4.35 17.84 10.16
C ASN A 791 5.41 17.61 11.26
N ASP A 792 5.68 18.63 12.08
CA ASP A 792 6.69 18.58 13.14
C ASP A 792 6.16 18.09 14.50
N VAL A 793 4.82 18.00 14.64
CA VAL A 793 4.15 17.31 15.75
C VAL A 793 2.92 16.53 15.23
N PRO A 794 3.13 15.42 14.50
CA PRO A 794 2.07 14.58 13.93
C PRO A 794 0.93 14.24 14.89
N MET A 795 1.25 13.92 16.15
CA MET A 795 0.27 13.45 17.11
C MET A 795 -0.67 14.56 17.63
N ALA A 796 -0.30 15.84 17.53
CA ALA A 796 -1.22 16.94 17.86
C ALA A 796 -2.25 17.17 16.76
N ASP A 797 -1.85 17.09 15.48
CA ASP A 797 -2.78 17.11 14.35
C ASP A 797 -3.76 15.91 14.40
N ARG A 798 -3.26 14.71 14.74
CA ARG A 798 -4.13 13.55 14.99
C ARG A 798 -5.02 13.71 16.22
N ALA A 799 -4.57 14.36 17.29
CA ALA A 799 -5.41 14.67 18.44
C ALA A 799 -6.56 15.63 18.09
N GLN A 800 -6.29 16.69 17.31
CA GLN A 800 -7.30 17.63 16.79
C GLN A 800 -8.33 16.91 15.89
N ILE A 801 -7.88 16.02 15.01
CA ILE A 801 -8.78 15.23 14.16
C ILE A 801 -9.68 14.34 15.01
N VAL A 802 -9.12 13.62 15.98
CA VAL A 802 -9.87 12.73 16.88
C VAL A 802 -10.87 13.52 17.73
N SER A 803 -10.48 14.68 18.28
CA SER A 803 -11.37 15.52 19.10
C SER A 803 -12.52 16.12 18.27
N SER A 804 -12.24 16.58 17.05
CA SER A 804 -13.25 17.12 16.13
C SER A 804 -14.20 16.03 15.64
N ALA A 805 -13.67 14.89 15.17
CA ALA A 805 -14.44 13.79 14.61
C ALA A 805 -15.40 13.16 15.64
N PHE A 806 -14.90 12.84 16.84
CA PHE A 806 -15.60 11.97 17.78
C PHE A 806 -16.18 12.69 19.00
N LEU A 807 -15.70 13.91 19.33
CA LEU A 807 -16.23 14.72 20.43
C LEU A 807 -16.75 16.10 19.99
N ALA A 808 -16.62 16.48 18.73
CA ALA A 808 -16.95 17.82 18.23
C ALA A 808 -16.30 18.94 19.06
N MET A 809 -14.99 18.78 19.32
CA MET A 809 -14.15 19.72 20.06
C MET A 809 -13.07 20.29 19.14
N ASN A 810 -13.10 21.60 18.92
CA ASN A 810 -12.20 22.31 18.02
C ASN A 810 -10.88 22.71 18.71
N LEU A 811 -9.89 21.81 18.69
CA LEU A 811 -8.58 22.05 19.30
C LEU A 811 -7.58 22.76 18.36
N ALA A 812 -8.01 23.32 17.23
CA ALA A 812 -7.10 23.87 16.21
C ALA A 812 -6.21 25.02 16.74
N CYS A 813 -6.76 25.94 17.54
CA CYS A 813 -5.97 27.02 18.14
C CYS A 813 -4.93 26.51 19.15
N ALA A 814 -5.26 25.44 19.89
CA ALA A 814 -4.41 24.81 20.91
C ALA A 814 -3.08 24.24 20.36
N ARG A 815 -2.88 24.25 19.04
CA ARG A 815 -1.61 23.91 18.38
C ARG A 815 -0.49 24.96 18.60
N CYS A 816 -0.84 26.22 18.92
CA CYS A 816 0.13 27.31 19.11
C CYS A 816 -0.10 28.20 20.35
N HIS A 817 -1.33 28.25 20.88
CA HIS A 817 -1.70 29.04 22.07
C HIS A 817 -3.01 28.49 22.65
N ASP A 818 -3.36 28.79 23.90
CA ASP A 818 -4.69 28.50 24.46
C ASP A 818 -5.78 29.14 23.58
N ALA A 819 -6.92 28.46 23.43
CA ALA A 819 -7.96 28.89 22.51
C ALA A 819 -8.62 30.21 22.98
N PRO A 820 -8.71 31.25 22.11
CA PRO A 820 -9.23 32.55 22.52
C PRO A 820 -10.78 32.65 22.52
N TYR A 821 -11.46 31.58 22.08
CA TYR A 821 -12.93 31.50 21.91
C TYR A 821 -13.54 30.18 22.43
N HIS A 822 -12.72 29.29 23.00
CA HIS A 822 -13.11 28.03 23.64
C HIS A 822 -12.27 27.87 24.91
N ASP A 823 -12.73 27.14 25.92
CA ASP A 823 -11.97 26.97 27.17
C ASP A 823 -10.79 25.97 27.08
N PHE A 824 -10.43 25.56 25.85
CA PHE A 824 -9.39 24.56 25.57
C PHE A 824 -7.97 25.14 25.58
N LYS A 825 -7.05 24.43 26.23
CA LYS A 825 -5.67 24.89 26.45
C LYS A 825 -4.65 24.15 25.60
N GLN A 826 -3.50 24.81 25.37
CA GLN A 826 -2.37 24.23 24.66
C GLN A 826 -1.90 22.93 25.34
N LYS A 827 -1.87 22.87 26.67
CA LYS A 827 -1.54 21.64 27.42
C LYS A 827 -2.44 20.46 27.04
N GLU A 828 -3.74 20.68 26.85
CA GLU A 828 -4.71 19.59 26.70
C GLU A 828 -4.58 18.89 25.35
N LEU A 829 -4.39 19.66 24.27
CA LEU A 829 -4.04 19.11 22.96
C LEU A 829 -2.72 18.32 23.01
N PHE A 830 -1.69 18.88 23.65
CA PHE A 830 -0.38 18.23 23.74
C PHE A 830 -0.39 17.00 24.67
N SER A 831 -1.30 16.92 25.63
CA SER A 831 -1.48 15.75 26.49
C SER A 831 -2.17 14.60 25.73
N MET A 832 -3.21 14.89 24.92
CA MET A 832 -3.73 13.92 23.94
C MET A 832 -2.68 13.50 22.91
N ALA A 833 -1.84 14.42 22.44
CA ALA A 833 -0.76 14.10 21.51
C ALA A 833 0.27 13.13 22.13
N ALA A 834 0.62 13.33 23.40
CA ALA A 834 1.47 12.39 24.15
C ALA A 834 0.80 11.01 24.33
N MET A 835 -0.52 10.96 24.61
CA MET A 835 -1.27 9.71 24.66
C MET A 835 -1.26 8.96 23.32
N LEU A 836 -1.38 9.68 22.19
CA LEU A 836 -1.25 9.11 20.85
C LEU A 836 0.19 8.73 20.49
N LYS A 837 1.20 9.41 21.05
CA LYS A 837 2.62 9.07 20.89
C LYS A 837 3.03 7.80 21.66
N ARG A 838 2.34 7.47 22.76
CA ARG A 838 2.77 6.51 23.81
C ARG A 838 4.06 6.92 24.54
N ASP A 839 4.35 8.22 24.58
CA ASP A 839 5.53 8.84 25.19
C ASP A 839 5.27 10.35 25.39
N ALA A 840 6.08 11.04 26.19
CA ALA A 840 5.96 12.48 26.40
C ALA A 840 6.13 13.25 25.07
N GLN A 841 5.23 14.19 24.78
CA GLN A 841 5.28 15.01 23.57
C GLN A 841 6.09 16.30 23.82
N ASP A 842 7.14 16.50 23.02
CA ASP A 842 7.89 17.76 22.96
C ASP A 842 7.07 18.85 22.23
N VAL A 843 7.04 20.06 22.78
CA VAL A 843 6.46 21.24 22.12
C VAL A 843 7.45 21.78 21.06
N PRO A 844 7.14 21.74 19.75
CA PRO A 844 8.07 22.18 18.72
C PRO A 844 8.25 23.71 18.70
N LYS A 845 9.34 24.18 18.08
CA LYS A 845 9.62 25.62 17.92
C LYS A 845 8.61 26.38 17.04
N SER A 846 7.70 25.68 16.35
CA SER A 846 6.59 26.26 15.59
C SER A 846 5.32 26.45 16.43
N SER A 847 5.24 25.89 17.65
CA SER A 847 4.12 26.08 18.58
C SER A 847 4.25 27.41 19.34
N SER A 848 4.36 28.50 18.58
CA SER A 848 4.57 29.86 19.08
C SER A 848 3.90 30.89 18.17
N ILE A 849 3.38 31.96 18.76
CA ILE A 849 3.04 33.17 18.01
C ILE A 849 4.33 33.95 17.64
N PRO A 850 4.43 34.59 16.46
CA PRO A 850 5.60 35.41 16.12
C PRO A 850 5.68 36.71 16.93
N ASP A 851 6.88 37.06 17.43
CA ASP A 851 7.18 38.30 18.16
C ASP A 851 7.20 39.57 17.25
N ASN A 852 6.11 39.79 16.51
CA ASN A 852 5.92 41.02 15.73
C ASN A 852 5.39 42.13 16.64
N ALA A 853 6.29 43.02 17.07
CA ALA A 853 6.10 44.09 18.07
C ALA A 853 5.06 45.19 17.74
N ASN A 854 4.17 44.98 16.76
CA ASN A 854 3.01 45.83 16.45
C ASN A 854 1.65 45.10 16.59
N ILE A 855 1.63 43.81 16.91
CA ILE A 855 0.40 43.15 17.34
C ILE A 855 0.24 43.41 18.84
N THR A 856 -0.66 44.32 19.20
CA THR A 856 -1.15 44.42 20.58
C THR A 856 -1.98 43.17 20.87
N VAL A 857 -1.32 42.09 21.32
CA VAL A 857 -1.97 40.85 21.72
C VAL A 857 -2.84 41.14 22.94
N GLY A 858 -4.12 41.41 22.71
CA GLY A 858 -5.10 41.65 23.76
C GLY A 858 -5.22 40.43 24.68
N LYS A 859 -5.73 40.67 25.91
CA LYS A 859 -5.78 39.72 27.05
C LYS A 859 -6.50 38.36 26.83
N ARG A 860 -6.86 38.01 25.59
CA ARG A 860 -7.57 36.78 25.19
C ARG A 860 -6.68 35.68 24.61
N ILE A 861 -5.46 35.97 24.16
CA ILE A 861 -4.51 34.94 23.69
C ILE A 861 -3.48 34.72 24.78
N GLN A 862 -3.31 33.47 25.21
CA GLN A 862 -2.33 33.05 26.23
C GLN A 862 -1.52 31.88 25.70
N VAL A 863 -0.21 31.86 25.93
CA VAL A 863 0.66 30.73 25.58
C VAL A 863 1.10 30.09 26.89
N THR A 864 0.62 28.88 27.18
CA THR A 864 0.83 28.23 28.49
C THR A 864 2.00 27.26 28.50
N LEU A 865 2.43 26.74 27.35
CA LEU A 865 3.61 25.88 27.22
C LEU A 865 4.77 26.60 26.53
N LYS A 866 6.00 26.22 26.87
CA LYS A 866 7.22 26.75 26.24
C LYS A 866 7.73 25.82 25.13
N PRO A 867 8.30 26.35 24.04
CA PRO A 867 9.03 25.52 23.07
C PRO A 867 10.13 24.68 23.73
N GLY A 868 10.14 23.37 23.46
CA GLY A 868 11.03 22.38 24.10
C GLY A 868 10.52 21.81 25.42
N GLU A 869 9.34 22.22 25.90
CA GLU A 869 8.68 21.61 27.07
C GLU A 869 8.15 20.21 26.73
N LYS A 870 8.19 19.30 27.71
CA LYS A 870 7.75 17.89 27.57
C LYS A 870 6.41 17.66 28.29
N VAL A 871 5.34 17.55 27.51
CA VAL A 871 3.99 17.26 28.01
C VAL A 871 3.81 15.76 28.16
N GLN A 872 3.30 15.32 29.31
CA GLN A 872 3.08 13.90 29.61
C GLN A 872 1.75 13.39 29.04
N PRO A 873 1.60 12.08 28.77
CA PRO A 873 0.31 11.49 28.39
C PRO A 873 -0.70 11.60 29.54
N GLU A 874 -1.72 12.43 29.37
CA GLU A 874 -2.72 12.73 30.40
C GLU A 874 -4.09 13.04 29.75
N TRP A 875 -5.18 12.50 30.30
CA TRP A 875 -6.54 12.83 29.86
C TRP A 875 -7.11 13.96 30.73
N LEU A 876 -7.13 15.17 30.18
CA LEU A 876 -7.56 16.38 30.89
C LEU A 876 -9.05 16.73 30.70
N PHE A 877 -9.72 16.16 29.69
CA PHE A 877 -11.10 16.50 29.33
C PHE A 877 -12.16 15.73 30.15
N ALA A 878 -12.06 15.83 31.48
CA ALA A 878 -12.94 15.17 32.46
C ALA A 878 -14.44 15.52 32.33
N SER A 879 -14.76 16.62 31.64
CA SER A 879 -16.13 17.08 31.34
C SER A 879 -16.70 16.57 30.00
N HIS A 880 -15.86 15.98 29.15
CA HIS A 880 -16.23 15.58 27.78
C HIS A 880 -16.11 14.05 27.55
N GLY A 881 -15.21 13.38 28.27
CA GLY A 881 -15.14 11.92 28.38
C GLY A 881 -15.17 11.47 29.84
N ALA A 882 -15.17 10.16 30.09
CA ALA A 882 -15.21 9.64 31.46
C ALA A 882 -13.89 9.92 32.20
N ALA A 883 -13.94 10.62 33.33
CA ALA A 883 -12.78 10.78 34.20
C ALA A 883 -12.44 9.47 34.94
N GLY A 884 -11.20 8.98 34.80
CA GLY A 884 -10.59 8.02 35.73
C GLY A 884 -10.99 6.54 35.60
N SER A 885 -11.88 6.15 34.68
CA SER A 885 -12.20 4.73 34.39
C SER A 885 -11.64 4.33 33.02
N THR A 886 -10.75 3.33 33.03
CA THR A 886 -10.20 2.66 31.84
C THR A 886 -10.72 1.22 31.71
N ASP A 887 -11.84 0.89 32.38
CA ASP A 887 -12.41 -0.46 32.51
C ASP A 887 -12.79 -1.13 31.18
N PHE A 888 -12.80 -0.37 30.07
CA PHE A 888 -13.08 -0.83 28.71
C PHE A 888 -11.85 -0.85 27.78
N ALA A 889 -10.64 -0.68 28.33
CA ALA A 889 -9.35 -0.91 27.66
C ALA A 889 -8.86 -2.34 27.93
N ARG A 890 -8.12 -2.97 26.99
CA ARG A 890 -7.55 -4.32 27.19
C ARG A 890 -6.19 -4.25 27.87
N LYS A 891 -5.45 -3.18 27.59
CA LYS A 891 -4.19 -2.82 28.22
C LYS A 891 -4.39 -1.48 28.94
N PRO A 892 -4.76 -1.47 30.23
CA PRO A 892 -4.93 -0.23 30.99
C PRO A 892 -3.70 0.68 30.98
N ASP A 893 -2.50 0.13 30.77
CA ASP A 893 -1.23 0.86 30.69
C ASP A 893 -0.90 1.41 29.27
N ASP A 894 -1.65 1.05 28.23
CA ASP A 894 -1.44 1.56 26.86
C ASP A 894 -2.23 2.86 26.66
N THR A 895 -1.53 3.99 26.57
CA THR A 895 -2.15 5.32 26.50
C THR A 895 -3.04 5.53 25.28
N ARG A 896 -2.88 4.74 24.19
CA ARG A 896 -3.84 4.76 23.07
C ARG A 896 -5.14 4.03 23.42
N GLU A 897 -5.04 2.89 24.12
CA GLU A 897 -6.23 2.17 24.58
C GLU A 897 -6.96 2.96 25.68
N GLN A 898 -6.23 3.63 26.58
CA GLN A 898 -6.80 4.60 27.53
C GLN A 898 -7.58 5.71 26.80
N LEU A 899 -6.95 6.39 25.85
CA LEU A 899 -7.56 7.49 25.10
C LEU A 899 -8.82 7.03 24.34
N ALA A 900 -8.75 5.87 23.69
CA ALA A 900 -9.90 5.26 23.04
C ALA A 900 -11.03 4.97 24.05
N ALA A 901 -10.72 4.38 25.21
CA ALA A 901 -11.69 4.10 26.26
C ALA A 901 -12.35 5.36 26.81
N TYR A 902 -11.60 6.44 27.06
CA TYR A 902 -12.15 7.71 27.55
C TYR A 902 -13.11 8.37 26.55
N ILE A 903 -12.75 8.38 25.27
CA ILE A 903 -13.59 8.93 24.17
C ILE A 903 -14.86 8.11 23.98
N THR A 904 -14.77 6.78 24.06
CA THR A 904 -15.87 5.86 23.74
C THR A 904 -16.61 5.31 24.98
N SER A 905 -16.41 5.92 26.15
CA SER A 905 -17.02 5.48 27.41
C SER A 905 -18.50 5.84 27.49
N PRO A 906 -19.40 4.90 27.85
CA PRO A 906 -20.84 5.15 27.97
C PRO A 906 -21.22 6.10 29.13
N ALA A 907 -20.27 6.45 30.00
CA ALA A 907 -20.51 7.44 31.04
C ALA A 907 -20.71 8.85 30.46
N SER A 908 -20.01 9.21 29.37
CA SER A 908 -20.25 10.43 28.60
C SER A 908 -21.11 10.15 27.37
N ASP A 909 -22.23 10.86 27.21
CA ASP A 909 -23.09 10.71 26.04
C ASP A 909 -22.51 11.44 24.80
N ARG A 910 -21.48 12.30 24.97
CA ARG A 910 -20.94 13.20 23.93
C ARG A 910 -20.59 12.44 22.64
N PHE A 911 -19.88 11.31 22.73
CA PHE A 911 -19.52 10.49 21.56
C PHE A 911 -20.73 9.99 20.78
N ALA A 912 -21.71 9.40 21.47
CA ALA A 912 -22.91 8.88 20.83
C ALA A 912 -23.76 10.01 20.22
N GLN A 913 -23.91 11.13 20.92
CA GLN A 913 -24.61 12.31 20.41
C GLN A 913 -23.92 12.93 19.20
N VAL A 914 -22.59 13.02 19.18
CA VAL A 914 -21.82 13.58 18.04
C VAL A 914 -21.98 12.71 16.80
N ILE A 915 -21.85 11.38 16.91
CA ILE A 915 -22.07 10.46 15.79
C ILE A 915 -23.52 10.52 15.29
N VAL A 916 -24.51 10.57 16.19
CA VAL A 916 -25.93 10.73 15.83
C VAL A 916 -26.18 12.04 15.10
N ASN A 917 -25.65 13.16 15.59
CA ASN A 917 -25.83 14.48 14.96
C ASN A 917 -25.20 14.54 13.55
N ARG A 918 -24.01 13.94 13.39
CA ARG A 918 -23.33 13.80 12.09
C ARG A 918 -24.16 12.98 11.10
N ALA A 919 -24.67 11.82 11.53
CA ALA A 919 -25.50 10.96 10.68
C ALA A 919 -26.84 11.65 10.30
N TRP A 920 -27.50 12.28 11.28
CA TRP A 920 -28.71 13.07 11.09
C TRP A 920 -28.52 14.19 10.06
N LYS A 921 -27.44 14.97 10.17
CA LYS A 921 -27.11 16.01 9.18
C LYS A 921 -26.88 15.43 7.78
N ARG A 922 -26.22 14.27 7.63
CA ARG A 922 -26.04 13.65 6.29
C ARG A 922 -27.37 13.32 5.61
N TRP A 923 -28.38 12.86 6.36
CA TRP A 923 -29.66 12.40 5.80
C TRP A 923 -30.76 13.48 5.73
N LEU A 924 -30.81 14.42 6.67
CA LEU A 924 -31.81 15.52 6.67
C LEU A 924 -31.23 16.88 6.28
N GLY A 925 -29.92 16.98 6.03
CA GLY A 925 -29.21 18.19 5.58
C GLY A 925 -28.82 19.18 6.68
N LEU A 926 -29.44 19.08 7.86
CA LEU A 926 -29.18 19.94 9.01
C LEU A 926 -29.05 19.12 10.29
N GLY A 927 -28.11 19.48 11.16
CA GLY A 927 -27.91 18.89 12.48
C GLY A 927 -28.87 19.43 13.54
N PHE A 928 -28.96 18.71 14.66
CA PHE A 928 -29.53 19.23 15.90
C PHE A 928 -28.67 20.38 16.44
N ILE A 929 -27.34 20.18 16.44
CA ILE A 929 -26.31 21.20 16.73
C ILE A 929 -25.55 21.48 15.43
N GLU A 930 -25.27 22.75 15.18
CA GLU A 930 -24.48 23.23 14.04
C GLU A 930 -23.42 24.24 14.53
N PRO A 931 -22.16 24.17 14.03
CA PRO A 931 -21.64 23.12 13.15
C PRO A 931 -21.51 21.76 13.89
N VAL A 932 -21.33 20.66 13.16
CA VAL A 932 -21.34 19.31 13.76
C VAL A 932 -20.02 18.90 14.42
N ASP A 933 -18.94 19.64 14.17
CA ASP A 933 -17.56 19.45 14.64
C ASP A 933 -17.11 20.41 15.74
N ASP A 934 -17.92 21.42 16.09
CA ASP A 934 -17.60 22.42 17.12
C ASP A 934 -18.89 22.80 17.87
N TRP A 935 -19.08 22.22 19.06
CA TRP A 935 -20.30 22.37 19.86
C TRP A 935 -20.17 23.40 20.98
N GLU A 936 -19.02 24.08 21.09
CA GLU A 936 -18.76 24.93 22.25
C GLU A 936 -19.66 26.15 22.27
N ASN A 937 -20.33 26.37 23.41
CA ASN A 937 -21.41 27.34 23.57
C ASN A 937 -22.63 27.14 22.63
N LYS A 938 -22.87 25.91 22.14
CA LYS A 938 -24.04 25.56 21.31
C LYS A 938 -25.07 24.71 22.07
N THR A 939 -26.33 24.76 21.62
CA THR A 939 -27.43 23.94 22.14
C THR A 939 -28.15 23.20 21.02
N ALA A 940 -28.71 22.03 21.33
CA ALA A 940 -29.42 21.19 20.36
C ALA A 940 -30.84 21.71 20.08
N SER A 941 -31.28 21.64 18.81
CA SER A 941 -32.67 21.99 18.47
C SER A 941 -33.69 21.07 19.12
N HIS A 942 -33.37 19.79 19.28
CA HIS A 942 -34.19 18.76 19.93
C HIS A 942 -33.32 17.94 20.90
N PRO A 943 -33.03 18.44 22.12
CA PRO A 943 -32.09 17.78 23.04
C PRO A 943 -32.57 16.39 23.48
N GLU A 944 -33.87 16.22 23.71
CA GLU A 944 -34.47 14.95 24.16
C GLU A 944 -34.42 13.87 23.07
N LEU A 945 -34.67 14.26 21.80
CA LEU A 945 -34.56 13.38 20.64
C LEU A 945 -33.10 12.99 20.36
N LEU A 946 -32.16 13.94 20.49
CA LEU A 946 -30.72 13.67 20.37
C LEU A 946 -30.24 12.71 21.46
N ALA A 947 -30.66 12.91 22.71
CA ALA A 947 -30.37 12.01 23.82
C ALA A 947 -31.02 10.62 23.63
N TRP A 948 -32.26 10.55 23.12
CA TRP A 948 -32.91 9.27 22.84
C TRP A 948 -32.20 8.50 21.72
N LEU A 949 -31.91 9.15 20.58
CA LEU A 949 -31.17 8.53 19.47
C LEU A 949 -29.76 8.09 19.89
N ALA A 950 -29.06 8.88 20.73
CA ALA A 950 -27.77 8.49 21.29
C ALA A 950 -27.88 7.26 22.20
N ARG A 951 -28.96 7.14 22.97
CA ARG A 951 -29.24 5.96 23.81
C ARG A 951 -29.53 4.71 22.96
N GLU A 952 -30.39 4.79 21.95
CA GLU A 952 -30.66 3.66 21.03
C GLU A 952 -29.39 3.24 20.28
N PHE A 953 -28.56 4.20 19.87
CA PHE A 953 -27.27 3.94 19.24
C PHE A 953 -26.32 3.18 20.17
N MET A 954 -26.24 3.53 21.46
CA MET A 954 -25.44 2.77 22.43
C MET A 954 -26.06 1.39 22.75
N VAL A 955 -27.38 1.29 22.88
CA VAL A 955 -28.08 0.01 23.16
C VAL A 955 -27.86 -1.01 22.05
N SER A 956 -27.93 -0.57 20.79
CA SER A 956 -27.69 -1.39 19.59
C SER A 956 -26.22 -1.78 19.36
N GLY A 957 -25.30 -1.38 20.26
CA GLY A 957 -23.87 -1.66 20.12
C GLY A 957 -23.19 -0.77 19.08
N TYR A 958 -23.57 0.51 19.03
CA TYR A 958 -23.06 1.52 18.11
C TYR A 958 -23.24 1.16 16.63
N ASP A 959 -24.35 0.47 16.29
CA ASP A 959 -24.72 0.10 14.92
C ASP A 959 -25.31 1.29 14.14
N LEU A 960 -24.56 1.75 13.15
CA LEU A 960 -24.98 2.85 12.28
C LEU A 960 -26.12 2.46 11.31
N LYS A 961 -26.28 1.16 10.97
CA LYS A 961 -27.41 0.67 10.19
C LYS A 961 -28.69 0.58 11.03
N HIS A 962 -28.61 0.27 12.32
CA HIS A 962 -29.73 0.41 13.26
C HIS A 962 -30.21 1.87 13.31
N LEU A 963 -29.29 2.83 13.52
CA LEU A 963 -29.64 4.25 13.49
C LEU A 963 -30.27 4.68 12.15
N ALA A 964 -29.73 4.19 11.02
CA ALA A 964 -30.28 4.45 9.69
C ALA A 964 -31.71 3.90 9.54
N ARG A 965 -32.02 2.69 10.05
CA ARG A 965 -33.39 2.14 10.05
C ARG A 965 -34.36 3.03 10.81
N LEU A 966 -33.97 3.53 12.00
CA LEU A 966 -34.84 4.40 12.79
C LEU A 966 -35.18 5.68 12.01
N VAL A 967 -34.17 6.34 11.44
CA VAL A 967 -34.34 7.58 10.66
C VAL A 967 -35.12 7.33 9.37
N PHE A 968 -34.76 6.34 8.56
CA PHE A 968 -35.39 6.14 7.25
C PHE A 968 -36.86 5.67 7.34
N ASN A 969 -37.26 5.03 8.44
CA ASN A 969 -38.67 4.70 8.72
C ASN A 969 -39.45 5.86 9.37
N SER A 970 -38.87 7.06 9.53
CA SER A 970 -39.59 8.24 10.04
C SER A 970 -40.33 8.98 8.92
N GLN A 971 -41.46 9.59 9.24
CA GLN A 971 -42.13 10.52 8.33
C GLN A 971 -41.22 11.72 8.07
N ALA A 972 -40.49 12.22 9.08
CA ALA A 972 -39.50 13.29 8.92
C ALA A 972 -38.50 13.05 7.77
N TYR A 973 -37.98 11.82 7.64
CA TYR A 973 -37.12 11.44 6.50
C TYR A 973 -37.87 11.28 5.17
N GLN A 974 -39.16 10.89 5.19
CA GLN A 974 -39.92 10.57 3.98
C GLN A 974 -40.72 11.75 3.38
N ARG A 975 -40.65 12.95 3.97
CA ARG A 975 -41.32 14.17 3.47
C ARG A 975 -40.60 14.82 2.29
N VAL A 976 -41.33 15.56 1.45
CA VAL A 976 -40.76 16.33 0.32
C VAL A 976 -39.71 17.33 0.84
N ALA A 977 -38.51 17.34 0.24
CA ALA A 977 -37.38 18.11 0.75
C ALA A 977 -37.43 19.59 0.34
N GLY A 978 -36.98 20.48 1.24
CA GLY A 978 -36.78 21.90 0.95
C GLY A 978 -38.07 22.72 0.75
N LEU A 979 -39.20 22.26 1.29
CA LEU A 979 -40.43 23.08 1.39
C LEU A 979 -40.43 23.95 2.66
N HIS A 980 -39.69 23.57 3.69
CA HIS A 980 -39.46 24.38 4.89
C HIS A 980 -37.96 24.57 5.11
N THR A 981 -37.49 25.80 4.91
CA THR A 981 -36.17 26.26 5.33
C THR A 981 -36.30 26.91 6.72
N PRO A 982 -35.38 26.68 7.68
CA PRO A 982 -35.32 27.46 8.91
C PRO A 982 -35.22 28.97 8.64
N ALA A 983 -35.76 29.80 9.52
CA ALA A 983 -35.63 31.25 9.40
C ALA A 983 -34.21 31.76 9.73
N SER A 984 -33.46 31.01 10.54
CA SER A 984 -32.07 31.28 10.91
C SER A 984 -31.32 30.00 11.30
N ASP A 985 -30.02 30.13 11.61
CA ASP A 985 -29.20 29.08 12.21
C ASP A 985 -29.46 28.87 13.71
N GLU A 986 -30.48 29.49 14.30
CA GLU A 986 -30.84 29.26 15.71
C GLU A 986 -31.45 27.87 15.94
N PRO A 987 -31.16 27.20 17.08
CA PRO A 987 -31.73 25.90 17.43
C PRO A 987 -33.27 25.89 17.54
N ALA A 988 -33.90 27.06 17.69
CA ALA A 988 -35.36 27.18 17.70
C ALA A 988 -35.98 26.84 16.33
N ASP A 989 -35.39 27.33 15.23
CA ASP A 989 -35.97 27.30 13.88
C ASP A 989 -35.78 25.96 13.16
N ARG A 990 -34.81 25.13 13.60
CA ARG A 990 -34.58 23.78 13.06
C ARG A 990 -35.63 22.78 13.58
N LEU A 991 -36.87 22.95 13.11
CA LEU A 991 -38.06 22.16 13.47
C LEU A 991 -38.26 20.84 12.70
N PHE A 992 -37.47 20.59 11.65
CA PHE A 992 -37.54 19.38 10.80
C PHE A 992 -38.93 19.07 10.19
N ALA A 993 -39.69 20.11 9.84
CA ALA A 993 -40.95 20.01 9.08
C ALA A 993 -40.80 19.34 7.69
N SER A 994 -39.59 19.40 7.13
CA SER A 994 -39.11 18.65 5.97
C SER A 994 -37.59 18.41 6.10
N PRO A 995 -36.99 17.45 5.39
CA PRO A 995 -35.56 17.46 5.11
C PRO A 995 -35.16 18.76 4.41
N ALA A 996 -33.95 19.27 4.67
CA ALA A 996 -33.38 20.34 3.87
C ALA A 996 -32.98 19.83 2.48
N ARG A 997 -32.99 20.70 1.47
CA ARG A 997 -32.60 20.35 0.10
C ARG A 997 -31.09 20.06 0.06
N ARG A 998 -30.70 18.82 -0.27
CA ARG A 998 -29.30 18.40 -0.38
C ARG A 998 -28.89 18.22 -1.83
N ARG A 999 -27.79 18.86 -2.25
CA ARG A 999 -27.10 18.51 -3.49
C ARG A 999 -26.37 17.18 -3.29
N LEU A 1000 -26.20 16.40 -4.35
CA LEU A 1000 -25.30 15.25 -4.34
C LEU A 1000 -23.86 15.69 -4.00
N ALA A 1001 -23.17 14.86 -3.23
CA ALA A 1001 -21.73 14.99 -3.02
C ALA A 1001 -20.97 14.74 -4.34
N ALA A 1002 -19.75 15.24 -4.44
CA ALA A 1002 -18.89 15.06 -5.62
C ALA A 1002 -18.77 13.58 -6.04
N GLU A 1003 -18.58 12.68 -5.08
CA GLU A 1003 -18.50 11.25 -5.29
C GLU A 1003 -19.82 10.69 -5.83
N GLN A 1004 -20.95 11.07 -5.22
CA GLN A 1004 -22.28 10.67 -5.68
C GLN A 1004 -22.57 11.18 -7.09
N ILE A 1005 -22.17 12.41 -7.46
CA ILE A 1005 -22.29 12.93 -8.83
C ILE A 1005 -21.55 12.00 -9.81
N VAL A 1006 -20.27 11.76 -9.58
CA VAL A 1006 -19.43 10.98 -10.50
C VAL A 1006 -19.86 9.51 -10.56
N ASP A 1007 -20.01 8.84 -9.42
CA ASP A 1007 -20.46 7.43 -9.38
C ASP A 1007 -21.86 7.27 -10.01
N SER A 1008 -22.76 8.24 -9.84
CA SER A 1008 -24.08 8.22 -10.49
C SER A 1008 -23.99 8.33 -12.01
N LEU A 1009 -23.13 9.20 -12.56
CA LEU A 1009 -22.99 9.39 -14.00
C LEU A 1009 -22.51 8.09 -14.69
N PHE A 1010 -21.58 7.35 -14.08
CA PHE A 1010 -21.18 6.02 -14.55
C PHE A 1010 -22.28 4.96 -14.32
N ALA A 1011 -23.00 4.98 -13.19
CA ALA A 1011 -24.08 4.03 -12.92
C ALA A 1011 -25.26 4.16 -13.90
N VAL A 1012 -25.75 5.38 -14.17
CA VAL A 1012 -26.90 5.59 -15.07
C VAL A 1012 -26.55 5.37 -16.53
N THR A 1013 -25.29 5.54 -16.94
CA THR A 1013 -24.83 5.12 -18.28
C THR A 1013 -24.55 3.61 -18.34
N GLY A 1014 -24.21 3.01 -17.21
CA GLY A 1014 -23.77 1.61 -17.11
C GLY A 1014 -22.34 1.38 -17.58
N LYS A 1015 -21.55 2.44 -17.77
CA LYS A 1015 -20.16 2.38 -18.21
C LYS A 1015 -19.22 1.98 -17.07
N PRO A 1016 -18.11 1.28 -17.36
CA PRO A 1016 -17.04 1.14 -16.39
C PRO A 1016 -16.35 2.49 -16.14
N MET A 1017 -16.16 2.86 -14.88
CA MET A 1017 -15.29 3.97 -14.50
C MET A 1017 -13.84 3.57 -14.81
N THR A 1018 -13.31 4.03 -15.94
CA THR A 1018 -11.94 3.73 -16.39
C THR A 1018 -11.02 4.92 -16.17
N SER A 1019 -9.94 4.67 -15.42
CA SER A 1019 -8.90 5.62 -15.03
C SER A 1019 -7.52 5.13 -15.51
N GLU A 1020 -6.49 5.98 -15.44
CA GLU A 1020 -5.11 5.50 -15.48
C GLU A 1020 -4.77 4.72 -14.19
N LEU A 1021 -3.67 3.97 -14.19
CA LEU A 1021 -3.15 3.33 -12.98
C LEU A 1021 -2.66 4.43 -12.02
N LEU A 1022 -3.19 4.49 -10.80
CA LEU A 1022 -2.84 5.50 -9.80
C LEU A 1022 -1.49 5.20 -9.11
N THR A 1023 -0.43 5.23 -9.91
CA THR A 1023 0.97 5.33 -9.50
C THR A 1023 1.80 6.08 -10.53
N LEU A 1024 2.84 6.78 -10.08
CA LEU A 1024 3.85 7.37 -10.97
C LEU A 1024 4.99 6.38 -11.29
N ASP A 1025 5.10 5.26 -10.56
CA ASP A 1025 6.21 4.29 -10.62
C ASP A 1025 5.68 2.92 -11.10
N ASN A 1026 5.12 2.86 -12.32
CA ASN A 1026 4.40 1.68 -12.82
C ASN A 1026 5.29 0.47 -13.17
N ASP A 1027 6.60 0.66 -13.19
CA ASP A 1027 7.61 -0.40 -13.26
C ASP A 1027 8.11 -0.87 -11.87
N ALA A 1028 7.47 -0.40 -10.79
CA ALA A 1028 7.67 -0.79 -9.39
C ALA A 1028 9.13 -0.74 -8.89
N LYS A 1029 9.94 0.17 -9.46
CA LYS A 1029 11.37 0.30 -9.16
C LYS A 1029 11.68 1.13 -7.91
N SER A 1030 10.65 1.60 -7.22
CA SER A 1030 10.74 2.37 -5.97
C SER A 1030 10.12 1.63 -4.78
N ALA A 1031 10.47 2.01 -3.55
CA ALA A 1031 9.88 1.45 -2.33
C ALA A 1031 8.53 2.11 -1.99
N ALA A 1032 7.69 1.43 -1.22
CA ALA A 1032 6.34 1.90 -0.83
C ALA A 1032 6.33 3.27 -0.09
N LYS A 1033 7.42 3.59 0.62
CA LYS A 1033 7.62 4.91 1.28
C LYS A 1033 7.89 6.05 0.29
N ASP A 1034 8.32 5.73 -0.93
CA ASP A 1034 8.77 6.67 -1.96
C ASP A 1034 7.71 6.83 -3.07
N PHE A 1035 7.00 5.76 -3.43
CA PHE A 1035 5.79 5.80 -4.27
C PHE A 1035 4.82 4.69 -3.89
N LEU A 1036 3.54 5.03 -3.78
CA LEU A 1036 2.44 4.07 -3.63
C LEU A 1036 1.92 3.62 -5.00
N ASN A 1037 1.22 2.50 -5.02
CA ASN A 1037 0.28 2.17 -6.09
C ASN A 1037 -1.12 2.02 -5.46
N LEU A 1038 -2.08 2.83 -5.90
CA LEU A 1038 -3.46 2.81 -5.41
C LEU A 1038 -4.41 2.02 -6.33
N GLY A 1039 -3.89 1.40 -7.39
CA GLY A 1039 -4.65 0.62 -8.36
C GLY A 1039 -5.37 1.49 -9.41
N TYR A 1040 -6.34 0.89 -10.10
CA TYR A 1040 -7.27 1.62 -10.96
C TYR A 1040 -8.51 1.99 -10.13
N ALA A 1041 -8.90 3.26 -10.14
CA ALA A 1041 -10.10 3.71 -9.45
C ALA A 1041 -11.36 3.28 -10.23
N GLN A 1042 -12.26 2.58 -9.52
CA GLN A 1042 -13.59 2.11 -9.98
C GLN A 1042 -14.74 2.80 -9.23
N ARG A 1043 -14.41 3.69 -8.28
CA ARG A 1043 -15.31 4.51 -7.46
C ARG A 1043 -14.69 5.88 -7.22
N ALA A 1044 -15.52 6.90 -7.11
CA ALA A 1044 -15.05 8.27 -6.94
C ALA A 1044 -14.22 8.49 -5.65
N TRP A 1045 -14.51 7.77 -4.56
CA TRP A 1045 -13.73 7.86 -3.31
C TRP A 1045 -12.29 7.32 -3.43
N GLN A 1046 -12.00 6.53 -4.47
CA GLN A 1046 -10.69 5.90 -4.69
C GLN A 1046 -9.67 6.84 -5.35
N PHE A 1047 -10.09 7.98 -5.89
CA PHE A 1047 -9.17 8.98 -6.45
C PHE A 1047 -8.31 9.68 -5.38
N THR A 1048 -7.25 10.35 -5.84
CA THR A 1048 -6.16 10.90 -5.03
C THR A 1048 -5.68 12.20 -5.68
N GLY A 1049 -5.06 13.13 -4.94
CA GLY A 1049 -4.48 14.32 -5.55
C GLY A 1049 -3.35 13.99 -6.52
N LEU A 1050 -3.43 14.49 -7.76
CA LEU A 1050 -2.43 14.32 -8.84
C LEU A 1050 -1.34 15.41 -8.82
N SER A 1051 -1.06 15.97 -7.64
CA SER A 1051 -0.25 17.19 -7.51
C SER A 1051 1.13 17.05 -8.19
N ASN A 1052 1.48 18.07 -8.99
CA ASN A 1052 2.73 18.28 -9.72
C ASN A 1052 2.83 17.71 -11.15
N ASP A 1053 1.77 17.17 -11.76
CA ASP A 1053 1.74 16.86 -13.21
C ASP A 1053 2.15 18.08 -14.08
N ARG A 1054 1.76 19.30 -13.66
CA ARG A 1054 2.09 20.58 -14.31
C ARG A 1054 3.59 20.79 -14.56
N ASP A 1055 4.44 20.30 -13.66
CA ASP A 1055 5.89 20.49 -13.75
C ASP A 1055 6.57 19.25 -14.37
N ARG A 1056 5.80 18.23 -14.78
CA ARG A 1056 6.22 16.93 -15.33
C ARG A 1056 5.23 16.36 -16.37
N PRO A 1057 5.07 16.98 -17.55
CA PRO A 1057 4.09 16.55 -18.55
C PRO A 1057 4.10 15.05 -18.87
N ALA A 1058 5.27 14.43 -19.02
CA ALA A 1058 5.42 12.98 -19.28
C ALA A 1058 4.71 12.04 -18.28
N LEU A 1059 4.32 12.53 -17.09
CA LEU A 1059 3.62 11.74 -16.08
C LEU A 1059 2.09 11.87 -16.13
N SER A 1060 1.54 12.87 -16.84
CA SER A 1060 0.15 13.32 -16.66
C SER A 1060 -0.92 12.22 -16.77
N MET A 1061 -1.98 12.31 -15.97
CA MET A 1061 -3.10 11.33 -15.99
C MET A 1061 -4.39 11.98 -16.51
N PRO A 1062 -4.50 12.32 -17.80
CA PRO A 1062 -5.57 13.18 -18.30
C PRO A 1062 -6.98 12.55 -18.21
N LYS A 1063 -7.14 11.21 -18.31
CA LYS A 1063 -8.46 10.59 -18.12
C LYS A 1063 -8.92 10.63 -16.66
N THR A 1064 -7.97 10.56 -15.72
CA THR A 1064 -8.17 10.71 -14.28
C THR A 1064 -8.40 12.18 -13.91
N GLN A 1065 -7.63 13.11 -14.48
CA GLN A 1065 -7.81 14.55 -14.29
C GLN A 1065 -9.20 15.00 -14.71
N ALA A 1066 -9.69 14.55 -15.88
CA ALA A 1066 -11.06 14.86 -16.33
C ALA A 1066 -12.17 14.43 -15.35
N ILE A 1067 -11.93 13.40 -14.52
CA ILE A 1067 -12.85 12.99 -13.44
C ILE A 1067 -12.62 13.85 -12.18
N ILE A 1068 -11.36 14.10 -11.82
CA ILE A 1068 -10.97 14.95 -10.68
C ILE A 1068 -11.47 16.40 -10.84
N ASP A 1069 -11.48 16.95 -12.05
CA ASP A 1069 -12.02 18.29 -12.33
C ASP A 1069 -13.50 18.38 -11.94
N VAL A 1070 -14.30 17.35 -12.29
CA VAL A 1070 -15.70 17.27 -11.88
C VAL A 1070 -15.82 17.09 -10.37
N LEU A 1071 -14.99 16.25 -9.75
CA LEU A 1071 -14.99 16.09 -8.30
C LEU A 1071 -14.70 17.42 -7.58
N ALA A 1072 -13.67 18.15 -8.02
CA ALA A 1072 -13.23 19.41 -7.43
C ALA A 1072 -14.29 20.51 -7.55
N MET A 1073 -14.96 20.65 -8.71
CA MET A 1073 -16.04 21.65 -8.87
C MET A 1073 -17.23 21.40 -7.93
N PHE A 1074 -17.46 20.13 -7.54
CA PHE A 1074 -18.48 19.73 -6.57
C PHE A 1074 -17.95 19.66 -5.11
N GLY A 1075 -16.76 20.22 -4.85
CA GLY A 1075 -16.22 20.45 -3.52
C GLY A 1075 -15.32 19.34 -2.96
N TRP A 1076 -14.94 18.35 -3.78
CA TRP A 1076 -13.97 17.32 -3.38
C TRP A 1076 -12.59 17.93 -3.10
N ARG A 1077 -11.86 17.30 -2.18
CA ARG A 1077 -10.55 17.75 -1.72
C ARG A 1077 -9.44 16.88 -2.31
N GLU A 1078 -8.68 17.44 -3.24
CA GLU A 1078 -7.41 16.84 -3.69
C GLU A 1078 -6.43 16.65 -2.53
N THR A 1079 -6.40 17.60 -1.58
CA THR A 1079 -5.56 17.54 -0.38
C THR A 1079 -6.34 17.78 0.90
N ARG A 1080 -6.02 17.02 1.94
CA ARG A 1080 -6.69 17.01 3.25
C ARG A 1080 -5.70 17.28 4.38
N GLN A 1081 -5.16 18.49 4.43
CA GLN A 1081 -4.24 18.95 5.49
C GLN A 1081 -4.89 19.11 6.88
N GLY A 1082 -6.14 18.66 7.06
CA GLY A 1082 -6.92 18.83 8.29
C GLY A 1082 -8.37 18.36 8.12
N PRO A 1083 -9.10 18.16 9.22
CA PRO A 1083 -10.45 17.60 9.21
C PRO A 1083 -11.47 18.60 8.62
N LEU A 1084 -12.54 18.09 8.01
CA LEU A 1084 -13.67 18.89 7.55
C LEU A 1084 -14.97 18.07 7.59
N SER A 1085 -16.02 18.54 8.28
CA SER A 1085 -17.30 17.82 8.37
C SER A 1085 -18.36 18.24 7.36
N ALA A 1086 -18.16 19.37 6.67
CA ALA A 1086 -19.05 19.86 5.63
C ALA A 1086 -18.23 20.56 4.53
N ARG A 1087 -18.42 20.14 3.28
CA ARG A 1087 -17.85 20.80 2.11
C ARG A 1087 -18.64 22.07 1.77
N ASP A 1088 -17.98 23.01 1.11
CA ASP A 1088 -18.70 24.08 0.44
C ASP A 1088 -19.59 23.48 -0.66
N HIS A 1089 -20.87 23.83 -0.60
CA HIS A 1089 -21.93 23.38 -1.49
C HIS A 1089 -22.64 24.57 -2.16
N SER A 1090 -22.03 25.76 -2.07
CA SER A 1090 -22.49 26.98 -2.74
C SER A 1090 -22.67 26.72 -4.25
N PRO A 1091 -23.75 27.26 -4.84
CA PRO A 1091 -23.95 27.18 -6.29
C PRO A 1091 -22.96 28.10 -6.99
N ASN A 1092 -22.23 27.58 -7.97
CA ASN A 1092 -21.36 28.38 -8.83
C ASN A 1092 -21.56 28.01 -10.31
N VAL A 1093 -21.11 28.87 -11.22
CA VAL A 1093 -21.29 28.67 -12.67
C VAL A 1093 -20.41 27.56 -13.25
N LEU A 1094 -19.38 27.11 -12.54
CA LEU A 1094 -18.46 26.06 -13.01
C LEU A 1094 -19.05 24.66 -12.83
N GLN A 1095 -19.86 24.44 -11.79
CA GLN A 1095 -20.57 23.17 -11.53
C GLN A 1095 -21.42 22.68 -12.72
N PRO A 1096 -22.35 23.48 -13.30
CA PRO A 1096 -23.03 23.07 -14.52
C PRO A 1096 -22.10 23.11 -15.74
N ALA A 1097 -21.15 24.06 -15.83
CA ALA A 1097 -20.28 24.17 -16.99
C ALA A 1097 -19.37 22.95 -17.19
N VAL A 1098 -18.85 22.34 -16.12
CA VAL A 1098 -17.98 21.15 -16.21
C VAL A 1098 -18.76 19.88 -16.57
N LEU A 1099 -20.01 19.74 -16.12
CA LEU A 1099 -20.89 18.64 -16.54
C LEU A 1099 -21.35 18.79 -18.00
N ALA A 1100 -21.58 20.03 -18.43
CA ALA A 1100 -22.09 20.36 -19.76
C ALA A 1100 -21.01 20.43 -20.85
N ASN A 1101 -19.75 20.73 -20.50
CA ASN A 1101 -18.68 21.03 -21.47
C ASN A 1101 -17.33 20.34 -21.17
N GLY A 1102 -17.15 19.75 -19.98
CA GLY A 1102 -15.90 19.09 -19.61
C GLY A 1102 -15.71 17.75 -20.32
N ASP A 1103 -14.45 17.35 -20.48
CA ASP A 1103 -14.02 16.13 -21.19
C ASP A 1103 -14.76 14.87 -20.69
N MET A 1104 -14.97 14.74 -19.37
CA MET A 1104 -15.75 13.65 -18.79
C MET A 1104 -17.23 13.72 -19.21
N GLY A 1105 -17.87 14.87 -19.11
CA GLY A 1105 -19.30 15.04 -19.39
C GLY A 1105 -19.65 14.68 -20.84
N ASN A 1106 -18.99 15.33 -21.79
CA ASN A 1106 -19.27 15.16 -23.22
C ASN A 1106 -18.55 13.95 -23.83
N GLY A 1107 -17.26 13.79 -23.54
CA GLY A 1107 -16.42 12.77 -24.15
C GLY A 1107 -16.62 11.37 -23.58
N ARG A 1108 -17.11 11.25 -22.34
CA ARG A 1108 -17.12 9.97 -21.59
C ARG A 1108 -18.49 9.55 -21.06
N ILE A 1109 -19.32 10.48 -20.58
CA ILE A 1109 -20.66 10.17 -20.05
C ILE A 1109 -21.73 10.23 -21.13
N ALA A 1110 -21.93 11.38 -21.79
CA ALA A 1110 -23.00 11.58 -22.76
C ALA A 1110 -22.83 10.69 -24.01
N ARG A 1111 -21.59 10.51 -24.49
CA ARG A 1111 -21.28 9.72 -25.69
C ARG A 1111 -21.62 8.23 -25.52
N LEU A 1112 -22.30 7.65 -26.50
CA LEU A 1112 -22.59 6.23 -26.58
C LEU A 1112 -21.38 5.45 -27.11
N THR A 1113 -20.92 4.49 -26.33
CA THR A 1113 -19.73 3.65 -26.55
C THR A 1113 -20.12 2.17 -26.48
N ASP A 1114 -19.26 1.27 -26.97
CA ASP A 1114 -19.57 -0.18 -27.02
C ASP A 1114 -19.72 -0.84 -25.64
N ASP A 1115 -19.23 -0.20 -24.58
CA ASP A 1115 -19.29 -0.61 -23.17
C ASP A 1115 -20.33 0.19 -22.36
N CYS A 1116 -21.27 0.84 -23.04
CA CYS A 1116 -22.34 1.63 -22.43
C CYS A 1116 -23.69 0.89 -22.49
N ALA A 1117 -24.32 0.64 -21.34
CA ALA A 1117 -25.62 -0.03 -21.29
C ALA A 1117 -26.76 0.79 -21.94
N VAL A 1118 -26.57 2.11 -22.14
CA VAL A 1118 -27.49 2.93 -22.95
C VAL A 1118 -27.36 2.58 -24.44
N THR A 1119 -26.17 2.25 -24.94
CA THR A 1119 -25.99 1.74 -26.32
C THR A 1119 -26.76 0.43 -26.52
N ASP A 1120 -26.76 -0.45 -25.53
CA ASP A 1120 -27.50 -1.72 -25.60
C ASP A 1120 -29.03 -1.50 -25.63
N LEU A 1121 -29.57 -0.67 -24.73
CA LEU A 1121 -30.99 -0.25 -24.78
C LEU A 1121 -31.36 0.37 -26.13
N CYS A 1122 -30.45 1.17 -26.70
CA CYS A 1122 -30.64 1.75 -28.03
C CYS A 1122 -30.57 0.71 -29.15
N ALA A 1123 -29.86 -0.41 -29.00
CA ALA A 1123 -29.77 -1.49 -29.98
C ALA A 1123 -30.94 -2.50 -29.89
N GLU A 1124 -31.65 -2.58 -28.76
CA GLU A 1124 -32.79 -3.47 -28.55
C GLU A 1124 -33.95 -3.25 -29.55
N ASN A 1125 -34.62 -4.32 -29.97
CA ASN A 1125 -35.80 -4.23 -30.82
C ASN A 1125 -37.06 -3.86 -30.00
N GLN A 1126 -37.18 -2.58 -29.64
CA GLN A 1126 -38.29 -2.04 -28.83
C GLN A 1126 -38.94 -0.80 -29.46
N PRO A 1127 -40.23 -0.48 -29.15
CA PRO A 1127 -40.86 0.77 -29.55
C PRO A 1127 -40.16 2.00 -28.93
N LEU A 1128 -40.01 3.08 -29.68
CA LEU A 1128 -39.34 4.31 -29.21
C LEU A 1128 -39.93 4.89 -27.89
N PRO A 1129 -41.26 4.89 -27.63
CA PRO A 1129 -41.79 5.31 -26.34
C PRO A 1129 -41.31 4.46 -25.16
N ALA A 1130 -41.08 3.16 -25.37
CA ALA A 1130 -40.56 2.25 -24.34
C ALA A 1130 -39.07 2.51 -24.06
N LEU A 1131 -38.28 2.84 -25.09
CA LEU A 1131 -36.90 3.30 -24.90
C LEU A 1131 -36.87 4.60 -24.07
N VAL A 1132 -37.69 5.59 -24.41
CA VAL A 1132 -37.76 6.86 -23.64
C VAL A 1132 -38.14 6.60 -22.18
N ASP A 1133 -39.12 5.73 -21.92
CA ASP A 1133 -39.48 5.30 -20.55
C ASP A 1133 -38.31 4.61 -19.82
N ALA A 1134 -37.58 3.72 -20.50
CA ALA A 1134 -36.42 3.02 -19.95
C ALA A 1134 -35.27 3.97 -19.58
N ILE A 1135 -34.98 4.97 -20.42
CA ILE A 1135 -33.96 6.00 -20.15
C ILE A 1135 -34.36 6.87 -18.96
N PHE A 1136 -35.64 7.26 -18.85
CA PHE A 1136 -36.17 8.00 -17.69
C PHE A 1136 -36.06 7.19 -16.40
N ALA A 1137 -36.49 5.93 -16.41
CA ALA A 1137 -36.36 5.01 -15.29
C ALA A 1137 -34.89 4.78 -14.88
N ARG A 1138 -33.95 4.84 -15.83
CA ARG A 1138 -32.51 4.62 -15.60
C ARG A 1138 -31.77 5.86 -15.09
N VAL A 1139 -32.06 7.05 -15.60
CA VAL A 1139 -31.32 8.29 -15.29
C VAL A 1139 -31.96 9.07 -14.12
N LEU A 1140 -33.29 9.24 -14.16
CA LEU A 1140 -34.05 10.04 -13.19
C LEU A 1140 -34.82 9.18 -12.18
N SER A 1141 -34.82 7.86 -12.34
CA SER A 1141 -35.46 6.90 -11.42
C SER A 1141 -36.98 7.03 -11.30
N ARG A 1142 -37.62 7.60 -12.33
CA ARG A 1142 -39.08 7.79 -12.44
C ARG A 1142 -39.53 7.60 -13.91
N PRO A 1143 -40.82 7.37 -14.20
CA PRO A 1143 -41.33 7.53 -15.56
C PRO A 1143 -41.28 9.00 -16.04
N PRO A 1144 -41.29 9.24 -17.36
CA PRO A 1144 -41.50 10.58 -17.91
C PRO A 1144 -42.96 11.02 -17.74
N THR A 1145 -43.17 12.32 -17.59
CA THR A 1145 -44.50 12.93 -17.79
C THR A 1145 -44.92 12.82 -19.27
N ALA A 1146 -46.22 12.98 -19.55
CA ALA A 1146 -46.74 12.94 -20.92
C ALA A 1146 -46.06 13.97 -21.84
N ALA A 1147 -45.74 15.16 -21.33
CA ALA A 1147 -45.05 16.22 -22.08
C ALA A 1147 -43.58 15.88 -22.36
N GLU A 1148 -42.85 15.35 -21.38
CA GLU A 1148 -41.47 14.87 -21.58
C GLU A 1148 -41.42 13.73 -22.59
N ARG A 1149 -42.28 12.72 -22.44
CA ARG A 1149 -42.36 11.58 -23.38
C ARG A 1149 -42.66 12.06 -24.79
N ALA A 1150 -43.67 12.92 -24.98
CA ALA A 1150 -44.02 13.46 -26.31
C ALA A 1150 -42.85 14.23 -26.94
N LYS A 1151 -42.14 15.07 -26.17
CA LYS A 1151 -40.96 15.83 -26.63
C LYS A 1151 -39.84 14.89 -27.10
N PHE A 1152 -39.44 13.93 -26.28
CA PHE A 1152 -38.31 13.06 -26.60
C PHE A 1152 -38.62 12.01 -27.67
N VAL A 1153 -39.83 11.46 -27.70
CA VAL A 1153 -40.29 10.60 -28.81
C VAL A 1153 -40.26 11.38 -30.12
N SER A 1154 -40.82 12.61 -30.16
CA SER A 1154 -40.82 13.43 -31.38
C SER A 1154 -39.41 13.73 -31.90
N TYR A 1155 -38.46 14.01 -31.01
CA TYR A 1155 -37.07 14.33 -31.36
C TYR A 1155 -36.27 13.10 -31.85
N LEU A 1156 -36.48 11.92 -31.27
CA LEU A 1156 -35.76 10.69 -31.62
C LEU A 1156 -36.42 9.88 -32.77
N GLN A 1157 -37.61 10.28 -33.24
CA GLN A 1157 -38.41 9.52 -34.21
C GLN A 1157 -37.74 9.35 -35.59
N ALA A 1158 -37.05 10.38 -36.07
CA ALA A 1158 -36.39 10.36 -37.37
C ALA A 1158 -35.22 9.36 -37.35
N GLY A 1159 -35.22 8.38 -38.26
CA GLY A 1159 -34.18 7.35 -38.38
C GLY A 1159 -34.29 6.17 -37.40
N TYR A 1160 -35.22 6.19 -36.43
CA TYR A 1160 -35.28 5.17 -35.36
C TYR A 1160 -35.35 3.71 -35.86
N ALA A 1161 -36.10 3.46 -36.94
CA ALA A 1161 -36.27 2.12 -37.50
C ALA A 1161 -34.98 1.54 -38.12
N GLU A 1162 -34.05 2.40 -38.54
CA GLU A 1162 -32.81 2.05 -39.23
C GLU A 1162 -31.56 2.30 -38.38
N ARG A 1163 -31.73 2.69 -37.12
CA ARG A 1163 -30.66 3.24 -36.29
C ARG A 1163 -29.53 2.25 -35.96
N VAL A 1164 -29.76 0.94 -36.07
CA VAL A 1164 -28.79 -0.11 -35.70
C VAL A 1164 -27.97 -0.52 -36.93
N VAL A 1165 -26.66 -0.67 -36.74
CA VAL A 1165 -25.69 -1.01 -37.79
C VAL A 1165 -24.99 -2.32 -37.43
N ASP A 1166 -24.89 -3.25 -38.38
CA ASP A 1166 -24.04 -4.44 -38.23
C ASP A 1166 -22.59 -4.06 -38.48
N CYS A 1167 -21.84 -3.85 -37.39
CA CYS A 1167 -20.41 -3.57 -37.40
C CYS A 1167 -19.54 -4.84 -37.30
N GLY A 1168 -20.15 -6.03 -37.25
CA GLY A 1168 -19.45 -7.27 -36.89
C GLY A 1168 -18.98 -7.30 -35.42
N PRO A 1169 -18.19 -8.32 -35.03
CA PRO A 1169 -17.74 -8.51 -33.66
C PRO A 1169 -16.58 -7.57 -33.28
N ARG A 1170 -16.55 -7.14 -32.01
CA ARG A 1170 -15.53 -6.26 -31.42
C ARG A 1170 -14.11 -6.82 -31.61
N LYS A 1171 -13.12 -5.94 -31.88
CA LYS A 1171 -11.69 -6.29 -31.82
C LYS A 1171 -11.35 -6.92 -30.45
N SER A 1172 -10.62 -8.04 -30.44
CA SER A 1172 -10.21 -8.72 -29.19
C SER A 1172 -8.96 -8.11 -28.54
N ARG A 1173 -8.03 -7.61 -29.36
CA ARG A 1173 -6.81 -6.90 -28.97
C ARG A 1173 -6.96 -5.41 -29.28
N LYS A 1174 -6.49 -4.55 -28.38
CA LYS A 1174 -6.48 -3.10 -28.58
C LYS A 1174 -5.20 -2.68 -29.33
N ASP A 1175 -5.26 -1.55 -30.03
CA ASP A 1175 -4.07 -0.98 -30.66
C ASP A 1175 -3.08 -0.55 -29.55
N PHE A 1176 -1.76 -0.62 -29.80
CA PHE A 1176 -0.77 -0.42 -28.73
C PHE A 1176 -0.90 0.97 -28.08
N ASP A 1177 -1.02 1.01 -26.75
CA ASP A 1177 -1.06 2.25 -25.99
C ASP A 1177 0.35 2.61 -25.48
N PRO A 1178 1.03 3.59 -26.10
CA PRO A 1178 2.38 3.97 -25.71
C PRO A 1178 2.47 4.62 -24.31
N THR A 1179 1.35 4.99 -23.67
CA THR A 1179 1.37 5.39 -22.24
C THR A 1179 1.94 4.30 -21.35
N GLN A 1180 1.73 3.04 -21.72
CA GLN A 1180 2.16 1.88 -20.95
C GLN A 1180 3.67 1.88 -20.75
N LEU A 1181 4.45 2.54 -21.61
CA LEU A 1181 5.91 2.66 -21.58
C LEU A 1181 6.44 3.75 -20.62
N LEU A 1182 5.57 4.61 -20.08
CA LEU A 1182 5.96 5.80 -19.32
C LEU A 1182 5.99 5.52 -17.82
N SER A 1183 7.01 6.02 -17.11
CA SER A 1183 7.12 5.91 -15.64
C SER A 1183 8.00 7.01 -15.05
N TRP A 1184 7.99 7.14 -13.73
CA TRP A 1184 8.93 7.93 -12.94
C TRP A 1184 10.39 7.71 -13.37
N THR A 1185 10.75 6.51 -13.82
CA THR A 1185 12.12 6.18 -14.25
C THR A 1185 12.52 6.79 -15.60
N ASN A 1186 11.58 7.24 -16.45
CA ASN A 1186 11.86 7.85 -17.76
C ASN A 1186 11.20 9.23 -18.01
N HIS A 1187 10.61 9.84 -16.99
CA HIS A 1187 9.85 11.09 -17.11
C HIS A 1187 10.62 12.34 -17.57
N LEU A 1188 11.95 12.32 -17.61
CA LEU A 1188 12.81 13.40 -18.11
C LEU A 1188 13.32 13.12 -19.54
N ASN A 1189 12.81 12.06 -20.19
CA ASN A 1189 13.10 11.74 -21.57
C ASN A 1189 12.14 12.50 -22.50
N ALA A 1190 12.68 13.18 -23.52
CA ALA A 1190 11.85 13.96 -24.46
C ALA A 1190 10.75 13.11 -25.14
N LYS A 1191 11.03 11.83 -25.42
CA LYS A 1191 10.06 10.91 -26.02
C LYS A 1191 8.89 10.58 -25.09
N ALA A 1192 9.09 10.64 -23.78
CA ALA A 1192 8.03 10.40 -22.79
C ALA A 1192 6.99 11.53 -22.81
N SER A 1193 7.45 12.79 -22.92
CA SER A 1193 6.57 13.95 -23.09
C SER A 1193 5.86 13.94 -24.45
N GLU A 1194 6.58 13.60 -25.53
CA GLU A 1194 6.00 13.50 -26.88
C GLU A 1194 4.83 12.51 -26.91
N ILE A 1195 5.02 11.31 -26.36
CA ILE A 1195 3.97 10.28 -26.23
C ILE A 1195 2.77 10.82 -25.44
N LYS A 1196 3.01 11.53 -24.33
CA LYS A 1196 1.91 12.00 -23.48
C LYS A 1196 1.06 13.09 -24.13
N TYR A 1197 1.63 13.99 -24.94
CA TYR A 1197 0.81 15.02 -25.62
C TYR A 1197 -0.27 14.40 -26.54
N THR A 1198 0.05 13.33 -27.26
CA THR A 1198 -0.94 12.57 -28.05
C THR A 1198 -2.03 11.91 -27.19
N VAL A 1199 -1.73 11.65 -25.91
CA VAL A 1199 -2.65 11.01 -24.96
C VAL A 1199 -3.56 12.03 -24.29
N GLU A 1200 -3.04 13.22 -23.97
CA GLU A 1200 -3.86 14.37 -23.56
C GLU A 1200 -4.84 14.79 -24.66
N GLU A 1201 -4.40 14.79 -25.92
CA GLU A 1201 -5.26 15.02 -27.08
C GLU A 1201 -6.37 13.96 -27.20
N LYS A 1202 -6.02 12.66 -27.13
CA LYS A 1202 -7.01 11.57 -27.13
C LYS A 1202 -7.97 11.63 -25.94
N ALA A 1203 -7.51 12.02 -24.75
CA ALA A 1203 -8.36 12.15 -23.58
C ALA A 1203 -9.39 13.28 -23.72
N ARG A 1204 -8.98 14.45 -24.25
CA ARG A 1204 -9.87 15.57 -24.58
C ARG A 1204 -10.90 15.22 -25.64
N LEU A 1205 -10.52 14.39 -26.62
CA LEU A 1205 -11.45 13.89 -27.64
C LEU A 1205 -12.52 12.94 -27.07
N GLY A 1206 -12.29 12.32 -25.90
CA GLY A 1206 -13.21 11.38 -25.26
C GLY A 1206 -13.07 9.92 -25.73
N ASP A 1207 -13.89 9.04 -25.17
CA ASP A 1207 -13.88 7.60 -25.50
C ASP A 1207 -14.45 7.34 -26.92
N GLU A 1208 -14.03 6.29 -27.61
CA GLU A 1208 -14.42 6.06 -29.03
C GLU A 1208 -15.93 5.77 -29.18
N PRO A 1209 -16.67 6.50 -30.05
CA PRO A 1209 -18.11 6.32 -30.21
C PRO A 1209 -18.45 4.97 -30.84
N THR A 1210 -19.59 4.40 -30.45
CA THR A 1210 -20.02 3.09 -30.93
C THR A 1210 -20.33 3.08 -32.44
N PRO A 1211 -19.78 2.12 -33.22
CA PRO A 1211 -20.17 1.90 -34.61
C PRO A 1211 -21.50 1.13 -34.76
N ARG A 1212 -22.09 0.66 -33.66
CA ARG A 1212 -23.34 -0.13 -33.63
C ARG A 1212 -24.59 0.69 -33.95
N LEU A 1213 -24.47 2.03 -33.99
CA LEU A 1213 -25.58 2.97 -34.21
C LEU A 1213 -25.25 3.94 -35.35
N LYS A 1214 -26.24 4.28 -36.18
CA LYS A 1214 -26.14 5.34 -37.20
C LYS A 1214 -25.75 6.65 -36.51
N GLN A 1215 -24.71 7.31 -37.01
CA GLN A 1215 -24.07 8.45 -36.36
C GLN A 1215 -25.06 9.58 -36.02
N ASP A 1216 -25.95 9.94 -36.95
CA ASP A 1216 -26.90 11.03 -36.78
C ASP A 1216 -27.94 10.73 -35.68
N TRP A 1217 -28.42 9.48 -35.61
CA TRP A 1217 -29.37 9.05 -34.59
C TRP A 1217 -28.70 8.89 -33.22
N ARG A 1218 -27.47 8.35 -33.21
CA ARG A 1218 -26.60 8.28 -32.03
C ARG A 1218 -26.44 9.66 -31.40
N GLU A 1219 -26.06 10.67 -32.18
CA GLU A 1219 -25.85 12.04 -31.70
C GLU A 1219 -27.11 12.66 -31.10
N ARG A 1220 -28.29 12.45 -31.71
CA ARG A 1220 -29.57 12.86 -31.10
C ARG A 1220 -29.85 12.15 -29.77
N MET A 1221 -29.48 10.88 -29.62
CA MET A 1221 -29.62 10.17 -28.34
C MET A 1221 -28.62 10.66 -27.28
N GLU A 1222 -27.42 11.06 -27.70
CA GLU A 1222 -26.39 11.68 -26.84
C GLU A 1222 -26.88 13.04 -26.32
N ASP A 1223 -27.50 13.87 -27.16
CA ASP A 1223 -28.15 15.13 -26.76
C ASP A 1223 -29.26 14.91 -25.69
N VAL A 1224 -30.07 13.85 -25.84
CA VAL A 1224 -31.11 13.50 -24.85
C VAL A 1224 -30.49 13.08 -23.52
N LEU A 1225 -29.48 12.21 -23.54
CA LEU A 1225 -28.78 11.77 -22.33
C LEU A 1225 -28.08 12.95 -21.64
N TRP A 1226 -27.39 13.79 -22.40
CA TRP A 1226 -26.72 15.02 -21.95
C TRP A 1226 -27.71 15.96 -21.24
N ALA A 1227 -28.88 16.20 -21.83
CA ALA A 1227 -29.90 17.09 -21.27
C ALA A 1227 -30.50 16.54 -19.96
N MET A 1228 -30.55 15.22 -19.78
CA MET A 1228 -31.04 14.59 -18.57
C MET A 1228 -30.01 14.60 -17.43
N VAL A 1229 -28.72 14.32 -17.70
CA VAL A 1229 -27.67 14.35 -16.66
C VAL A 1229 -27.29 15.77 -16.23
N ASN A 1230 -27.48 16.77 -17.10
CA ASN A 1230 -27.33 18.19 -16.77
C ASN A 1230 -28.61 18.82 -16.16
N SER A 1231 -29.66 18.03 -15.94
CA SER A 1231 -30.89 18.55 -15.31
C SER A 1231 -30.71 18.81 -13.81
N PRO A 1232 -31.41 19.80 -13.22
CA PRO A 1232 -31.41 20.00 -11.77
C PRO A 1232 -31.85 18.75 -11.00
N GLU A 1233 -32.80 17.97 -11.54
CA GLU A 1233 -33.30 16.74 -10.94
C GLU A 1233 -32.20 15.66 -10.80
N PHE A 1234 -31.20 15.66 -11.68
CA PHE A 1234 -30.09 14.72 -11.58
C PHE A 1234 -29.18 15.01 -10.39
N VAL A 1235 -28.86 16.29 -10.13
CA VAL A 1235 -27.80 16.72 -9.20
C VAL A 1235 -28.25 16.95 -7.75
N PHE A 1236 -29.56 16.88 -7.46
CA PHE A 1236 -30.10 16.96 -6.10
C PHE A 1236 -30.58 15.60 -5.59
N VAL A 1237 -30.49 15.41 -4.26
CA VAL A 1237 -31.30 14.40 -3.57
C VAL A 1237 -32.74 14.94 -3.53
N PRO A 1238 -33.72 14.20 -4.09
CA PRO A 1238 -35.12 14.65 -4.15
C PRO A 1238 -35.81 14.49 -2.78
#